data_AF-A0AAV5F3Y1-F1
#
_entry.id   AF-A0AAV5F3Y1-F1
#
_cell.length_a   1.000
_cell.length_b   1.000
_cell.length_c   1.000
_cell.angle_alpha   90.00
_cell.angle_beta   90.00
_cell.angle_gamma   90.00
#
_symmetry.space_group_name_H-M   'P 1'
#
loop_
_entity.id
_entity.type
_entity.pdbx_description
1 polymer ?
#
loop_
_entity_poly.entity_id
_entity_poly.type
_entity_poly.pdbx_seq_one_letter_code
_entity_poly.pdbx_strand_id
1 'polypeptide(L)'
;MQKKLTTKLANPAAAALTALALLTIVFLLSTRRPNPSLVSYGSSATTSHSSASTRDSWQRGSPERCDIFRGEWVPDDSGALPYYTNLSCPLIQEHQNCMKYGRPDRGFLQWRWRPAGCEMPRFDAEAFLDTVRGRSMAFVGDSLARNHMQSLMCLLTKVELPKDVSTTPNHLFRTMRYESYNFTLSVFWSPFLVVANQSSSSSEEESGRSLWNLYLDELDGAWTARIAAFDYVVLSASNWFHKPAVFHESGRVAACHDCLLPDVPDLTRRYSLRMALRAALRFLTDDGNFNGTVIMRTESPMHFEGGEWDKGGDCRRKRPYKAGETRMTGWDLDFHTLQMEEFATAKAEAEAEARNGARLVLMDTTEAMLQRPDGHPSRYGHWPNENVTLYNDCVHWCLPGPVDAWNEMLQQMLFPRFGIEVGFLKPDLGFLKWRWRHDGCDLPRLDPARFLAVMRGKSMAFVGDSLARNHMQSLICLLTRVEKPTPNTPRDDGVYRFDKHNFTVANFWAPFLVRHEMIKDDGPAHTGLWNLYLDEPDPAWASSVAAFDYVVVSASSWFYRPAMLYEAGTLVGCYYCLRPNVTDLTLNYALRMATRTTLRYLGDNGRGTAVLRTVSPSQYENGEWNKDGDCVRTRPYERGEKRIQGFELDFHKLQLEEFAAAEEAARAAGGVVRMMLMDTTEAMVLRADAHPSKYRGYTPEKQDCVHWCLPGAIDAWNDMLLHMLTTGGSDDSYFILGS
;
A
#
# COMPACT_ATOMS: atom_id res chain seq x y z
N MET A 1 -72.88 -11.24 19.63
CA MET A 1 -73.04 -12.69 19.38
C MET A 1 -71.67 -13.34 19.32
N GLN A 2 -71.34 -14.19 20.29
CA GLN A 2 -70.09 -14.95 20.38
C GLN A 2 -70.03 -16.06 19.32
N LYS A 3 -68.86 -16.31 18.72
CA LYS A 3 -68.47 -17.64 18.24
C LYS A 3 -67.04 -17.96 18.67
N LYS A 4 -66.90 -19.03 19.45
CA LYS A 4 -65.67 -19.65 19.93
C LYS A 4 -64.91 -20.33 18.79
N LEU A 5 -63.58 -20.26 18.79
CA LEU A 5 -62.70 -21.12 18.00
C LEU A 5 -61.91 -22.02 18.97
N THR A 6 -62.03 -23.32 18.80
CA THR A 6 -61.31 -24.36 19.55
C THR A 6 -60.03 -24.76 18.83
N THR A 7 -58.88 -24.65 19.48
CA THR A 7 -57.56 -25.13 19.02
C THR A 7 -57.36 -26.61 19.41
N LYS A 8 -57.03 -27.47 18.43
CA LYS A 8 -56.54 -28.84 18.66
C LYS A 8 -55.00 -28.80 18.75
N LEU A 9 -54.43 -29.32 19.85
CA LEU A 9 -52.99 -29.58 19.98
C LEU A 9 -52.59 -30.83 19.17
N ALA A 10 -51.47 -30.74 18.46
CA ALA A 10 -50.83 -31.85 17.75
C ALA A 10 -49.89 -32.65 18.69
N ASN A 11 -49.82 -33.96 18.45
CA ASN A 11 -49.22 -34.98 19.31
C ASN A 11 -47.67 -35.03 19.15
N PRO A 12 -46.86 -34.91 20.22
CA PRO A 12 -45.40 -34.76 20.15
C PRO A 12 -44.62 -36.01 19.67
N ALA A 13 -45.27 -37.16 19.48
CA ALA A 13 -44.60 -38.38 19.02
C ALA A 13 -44.23 -38.39 17.52
N ALA A 14 -44.90 -37.58 16.69
CA ALA A 14 -44.67 -37.59 15.23
C ALA A 14 -43.42 -36.80 14.79
N ALA A 15 -42.96 -35.85 15.59
CA ALA A 15 -41.79 -35.02 15.27
C ALA A 15 -40.44 -35.71 15.57
N ALA A 16 -40.42 -36.74 16.42
CA ALA A 16 -39.20 -37.43 16.80
C ALA A 16 -38.75 -38.47 15.75
N LEU A 17 -39.68 -39.07 15.00
CA LEU A 17 -39.38 -40.09 13.98
C LEU A 17 -38.82 -39.50 12.68
N THR A 18 -39.18 -38.27 12.34
CA THR A 18 -38.65 -37.57 11.15
C THR A 18 -37.21 -37.07 11.36
N ALA A 19 -36.84 -36.73 12.59
CA ALA A 19 -35.49 -36.30 12.94
C ALA A 19 -34.45 -37.45 12.89
N LEU A 20 -34.83 -38.68 13.29
CA LEU A 20 -33.92 -39.83 13.22
C LEU A 20 -33.62 -40.29 11.79
N ALA A 21 -34.58 -40.21 10.87
CA ALA A 21 -34.40 -40.64 9.48
C ALA A 21 -33.44 -39.73 8.69
N LEU A 22 -33.42 -38.43 8.99
CA LEU A 22 -32.52 -37.46 8.34
C LEU A 22 -31.06 -37.64 8.80
N LEU A 23 -30.82 -38.00 10.07
CA LEU A 23 -29.48 -38.26 10.60
C LEU A 23 -28.84 -39.52 10.02
N THR A 24 -29.62 -40.56 9.70
CA THR A 24 -29.10 -41.78 9.06
C THR A 24 -28.70 -41.58 7.60
N ILE A 25 -29.35 -40.67 6.87
CA ILE A 25 -29.01 -40.37 5.46
C ILE A 25 -27.71 -39.57 5.35
N VAL A 26 -27.47 -38.64 6.28
CA VAL A 26 -26.22 -37.86 6.33
C VAL A 26 -25.01 -38.75 6.67
N PHE A 27 -25.18 -39.78 7.51
CA PHE A 27 -24.10 -40.70 7.87
C PHE A 27 -23.72 -41.66 6.74
N LEU A 28 -24.69 -42.05 5.87
CA LEU A 28 -24.44 -42.93 4.72
C LEU A 28 -23.79 -42.22 3.52
N LEU A 29 -23.89 -40.90 3.43
CA LEU A 29 -23.27 -40.11 2.37
C LEU A 29 -21.82 -39.69 2.66
N SER A 30 -21.34 -39.84 3.92
CA SER A 30 -20.01 -39.40 4.35
C SER A 30 -18.90 -40.47 4.25
N THR A 31 -19.22 -41.71 3.81
CA THR A 31 -18.25 -42.83 3.80
C THR A 31 -17.80 -43.31 2.41
N ARG A 32 -18.10 -42.59 1.31
CA ARG A 32 -17.55 -42.94 -0.02
C ARG A 32 -16.17 -42.31 -0.28
N ARG A 33 -15.12 -43.13 -0.13
CA ARG A 33 -13.77 -42.84 -0.66
C ARG A 33 -13.72 -43.10 -2.17
N PRO A 34 -13.04 -42.27 -2.98
CA PRO A 34 -12.68 -42.64 -4.35
C PRO A 34 -11.34 -43.38 -4.37
N ASN A 35 -11.32 -44.57 -4.97
CA ASN A 35 -10.09 -45.31 -5.31
C ASN A 35 -9.50 -44.81 -6.65
N PRO A 36 -8.19 -44.91 -6.84
CA PRO A 36 -7.49 -44.42 -8.03
C PRO A 36 -7.49 -45.47 -9.15
N SER A 37 -7.46 -45.03 -10.41
CA SER A 37 -7.17 -45.90 -11.55
C SER A 37 -6.17 -45.23 -12.49
N LEU A 38 -5.02 -45.89 -12.61
CA LEU A 38 -3.96 -45.71 -13.59
C LEU A 38 -4.45 -46.06 -15.00
N VAL A 39 -4.13 -45.24 -15.99
CA VAL A 39 -3.81 -45.72 -17.35
C VAL A 39 -2.65 -44.87 -17.90
N SER A 40 -1.66 -45.58 -18.43
CA SER A 40 -0.42 -45.12 -19.06
C SER A 40 -0.38 -45.65 -20.51
N TYR A 41 0.58 -45.14 -21.30
CA TYR A 41 0.93 -45.37 -22.72
C TYR A 41 0.23 -44.44 -23.74
N GLY A 42 0.91 -43.79 -24.70
CA GLY A 42 2.32 -43.77 -25.08
C GLY A 42 2.49 -43.18 -26.51
N SER A 43 3.46 -42.27 -26.66
CA SER A 43 4.27 -41.82 -27.81
C SER A 43 3.79 -41.72 -29.27
N SER A 44 4.06 -40.51 -29.82
CA SER A 44 4.68 -40.14 -31.12
C SER A 44 4.01 -40.44 -32.46
N ALA A 45 3.71 -39.37 -33.21
CA ALA A 45 4.01 -39.27 -34.64
C ALA A 45 4.09 -37.80 -35.11
N THR A 46 5.16 -37.51 -35.82
CA THR A 46 5.59 -36.28 -36.49
C THR A 46 4.76 -36.00 -37.74
N THR A 47 4.49 -34.72 -38.06
CA THR A 47 4.55 -34.20 -39.45
C THR A 47 4.54 -32.67 -39.46
N SER A 48 5.10 -32.14 -40.53
CA SER A 48 5.81 -30.88 -40.64
C SER A 48 5.18 -29.93 -41.67
N HIS A 49 5.54 -28.64 -41.56
CA HIS A 49 5.41 -27.54 -42.55
C HIS A 49 4.01 -26.89 -42.62
N SER A 50 3.86 -25.55 -42.67
CA SER A 50 4.69 -24.57 -43.35
C SER A 50 4.79 -23.20 -42.65
N SER A 51 5.98 -22.62 -42.79
CA SER A 51 6.41 -21.26 -42.48
C SER A 51 5.55 -20.15 -43.11
N ALA A 52 5.21 -19.13 -42.32
CA ALA A 52 5.05 -17.77 -42.80
C ALA A 52 5.90 -16.85 -41.93
N SER A 53 7.00 -16.37 -42.50
CA SER A 53 7.92 -15.43 -41.89
C SER A 53 7.27 -14.04 -41.86
N THR A 54 7.13 -13.45 -40.68
CA THR A 54 7.07 -11.99 -40.52
C THR A 54 8.05 -11.60 -39.42
N ARG A 55 9.21 -11.19 -39.90
CA ARG A 55 10.33 -10.48 -39.27
C ARG A 55 10.05 -9.94 -37.86
N ASP A 56 10.85 -10.45 -36.93
CA ASP A 56 11.25 -9.82 -35.68
C ASP A 56 11.72 -8.38 -35.91
N SER A 57 11.10 -7.47 -35.19
CA SER A 57 11.77 -6.29 -34.66
C SER A 57 11.29 -6.11 -33.22
N TRP A 58 11.85 -6.89 -32.30
CA TRP A 58 11.81 -6.59 -30.87
C TRP A 58 12.59 -5.31 -30.62
N GLN A 59 11.92 -4.18 -30.77
CA GLN A 59 12.35 -2.94 -30.14
C GLN A 59 12.17 -3.10 -28.64
N ARG A 60 13.27 -2.88 -27.91
CA ARG A 60 13.36 -2.78 -26.46
C ARG A 60 12.30 -1.80 -25.93
N GLY A 61 11.23 -2.33 -25.35
CA GLY A 61 10.30 -1.57 -24.50
C GLY A 61 10.79 -1.60 -23.06
N SER A 62 10.75 -0.45 -22.39
CA SER A 62 10.89 -0.32 -20.93
C SER A 62 9.84 -1.20 -20.21
N PRO A 63 10.05 -1.61 -18.94
CA PRO A 63 8.97 -2.23 -18.16
C PRO A 63 7.82 -1.22 -18.07
N GLU A 64 6.62 -1.60 -18.54
CA GLU A 64 5.45 -0.73 -18.51
C GLU A 64 5.12 -0.31 -17.08
N ARG A 65 4.93 1.00 -16.91
CA ARG A 65 4.46 1.68 -15.71
C ARG A 65 3.14 1.05 -15.24
N CYS A 66 2.97 0.75 -13.95
CA CYS A 66 1.70 0.19 -13.46
C CYS A 66 0.54 1.17 -13.69
N ASP A 67 -0.45 0.75 -14.48
CA ASP A 67 -1.70 1.46 -14.64
C ASP A 67 -2.69 1.00 -13.54
N ILE A 68 -2.86 1.82 -12.51
CA ILE A 68 -3.75 1.51 -11.37
C ILE A 68 -5.23 1.43 -11.76
N PHE A 69 -5.60 1.85 -12.96
CA PHE A 69 -6.97 1.90 -13.46
C PHE A 69 -7.38 0.65 -14.24
N ARG A 70 -6.41 -0.22 -14.60
CA ARG A 70 -6.64 -1.48 -15.33
C ARG A 70 -6.39 -2.65 -14.42
N GLY A 71 -7.30 -3.62 -14.38
CA GLY A 71 -7.19 -4.72 -13.43
C GLY A 71 -8.49 -5.50 -13.24
N GLU A 72 -8.60 -6.16 -12.09
CA GLU A 72 -9.75 -6.98 -11.74
C GLU A 72 -10.12 -6.83 -10.26
N TRP A 73 -11.39 -7.08 -9.96
CA TRP A 73 -11.84 -7.23 -8.58
C TRP A 73 -11.54 -8.63 -8.06
N VAL A 74 -10.83 -8.69 -6.94
CA VAL A 74 -10.52 -9.95 -6.25
C VAL A 74 -11.13 -9.98 -4.86
N PRO A 75 -11.47 -11.19 -4.34
CA PRO A 75 -11.85 -11.34 -2.96
C PRO A 75 -10.77 -10.76 -2.03
N ASP A 76 -11.25 -10.13 -0.97
CA ASP A 76 -10.39 -9.53 0.03
C ASP A 76 -10.03 -10.52 1.13
N ASP A 77 -9.06 -11.38 0.84
CA ASP A 77 -8.65 -12.49 1.71
C ASP A 77 -7.83 -12.02 2.94
N SER A 78 -7.66 -10.72 3.13
CA SER A 78 -6.92 -10.14 4.27
C SER A 78 -7.65 -10.31 5.61
N GLY A 79 -8.94 -10.67 5.59
CA GLY A 79 -9.79 -10.72 6.77
C GLY A 79 -10.12 -9.34 7.36
N ALA A 80 -9.78 -8.25 6.65
CA ALA A 80 -10.06 -6.91 7.16
C ALA A 80 -11.55 -6.57 7.02
N LEU A 81 -12.07 -5.87 8.03
CA LEU A 81 -13.42 -5.34 8.03
C LEU A 81 -13.52 -4.16 7.03
N PRO A 82 -14.74 -3.82 6.55
CA PRO A 82 -14.96 -2.60 5.79
C PRO A 82 -14.38 -1.39 6.52
N TYR A 83 -13.94 -0.37 5.78
CA TYR A 83 -13.32 0.81 6.37
C TYR A 83 -14.21 1.46 7.44
N TYR A 84 -15.49 1.54 7.19
CA TYR A 84 -16.48 2.08 8.10
C TYR A 84 -17.79 1.31 7.95
N THR A 85 -18.74 1.61 8.80
CA THR A 85 -20.10 1.06 8.77
C THR A 85 -21.11 2.20 8.81
N ASN A 86 -22.38 1.89 8.62
CA ASN A 86 -23.47 2.85 8.80
C ASN A 86 -23.57 3.42 10.23
N LEU A 87 -22.93 2.78 11.20
CA LEU A 87 -22.89 3.23 12.60
C LEU A 87 -21.67 4.09 12.90
N SER A 88 -20.55 3.86 12.20
CA SER A 88 -19.29 4.55 12.47
C SER A 88 -19.10 5.82 11.64
N CYS A 89 -19.79 5.96 10.50
CA CYS A 89 -19.81 7.20 9.72
C CYS A 89 -21.19 7.86 9.76
N PRO A 90 -21.39 8.96 10.51
CA PRO A 90 -22.67 9.68 10.57
C PRO A 90 -22.93 10.56 9.34
N LEU A 91 -22.02 10.59 8.37
CA LEU A 91 -22.02 11.50 7.22
C LEU A 91 -22.63 10.88 5.95
N ILE A 92 -23.04 9.61 6.02
CA ILE A 92 -23.66 8.89 4.90
C ILE A 92 -25.06 9.47 4.63
N GLN A 93 -25.33 9.88 3.39
CA GLN A 93 -26.70 10.27 3.01
C GLN A 93 -27.60 9.04 2.93
N GLU A 94 -28.86 9.24 3.30
CA GLU A 94 -29.85 8.18 3.46
C GLU A 94 -29.92 7.22 2.25
N HIS A 95 -30.04 7.75 1.03
CA HIS A 95 -30.14 6.93 -0.19
C HIS A 95 -28.90 6.07 -0.50
N GLN A 96 -27.77 6.32 0.14
CA GLN A 96 -26.53 5.53 0.02
C GLN A 96 -26.32 4.59 1.21
N ASN A 97 -27.14 4.71 2.27
CA ASN A 97 -27.00 3.97 3.52
C ASN A 97 -27.69 2.60 3.46
N CYS A 98 -27.19 1.73 2.58
CA CYS A 98 -27.82 0.45 2.27
C CYS A 98 -28.05 -0.45 3.49
N MET A 99 -27.12 -0.40 4.45
CA MET A 99 -27.20 -1.22 5.65
C MET A 99 -28.28 -0.71 6.63
N LYS A 100 -28.51 0.61 6.69
CA LYS A 100 -29.60 1.20 7.49
C LYS A 100 -30.97 0.76 6.98
N TYR A 101 -31.13 0.69 5.66
CA TYR A 101 -32.38 0.30 5.00
C TYR A 101 -32.53 -1.21 4.79
N GLY A 102 -31.72 -2.01 5.50
CA GLY A 102 -31.94 -3.45 5.64
C GLY A 102 -31.42 -4.31 4.48
N ARG A 103 -30.43 -3.84 3.72
CA ARG A 103 -29.76 -4.67 2.72
C ARG A 103 -29.17 -5.94 3.35
N PRO A 104 -29.60 -7.15 2.94
CA PRO A 104 -29.23 -8.38 3.65
C PRO A 104 -27.88 -8.96 3.20
N ASP A 105 -27.48 -8.75 1.94
CA ASP A 105 -26.24 -9.27 1.39
C ASP A 105 -25.06 -8.34 1.72
N ARG A 106 -23.98 -8.93 2.26
CA ARG A 106 -22.75 -8.21 2.65
C ARG A 106 -21.54 -8.56 1.78
N GLY A 107 -21.70 -9.50 0.83
CA GLY A 107 -20.60 -9.99 0.00
C GLY A 107 -19.96 -8.91 -0.87
N PHE A 108 -20.72 -7.87 -1.25
CA PHE A 108 -20.20 -6.75 -2.06
C PHE A 108 -19.11 -5.93 -1.35
N LEU A 109 -19.03 -6.00 -0.02
CA LEU A 109 -18.00 -5.33 0.78
C LEU A 109 -16.66 -6.08 0.85
N GLN A 110 -16.61 -7.31 0.35
CA GLN A 110 -15.46 -8.21 0.49
C GLN A 110 -14.59 -8.27 -0.77
N TRP A 111 -14.52 -7.15 -1.50
CA TRP A 111 -13.80 -7.06 -2.76
C TRP A 111 -12.80 -5.92 -2.74
N ARG A 112 -11.61 -6.17 -3.25
CA ARG A 112 -10.57 -5.16 -3.47
C ARG A 112 -10.20 -5.09 -4.94
N TRP A 113 -9.89 -3.88 -5.41
CA TRP A 113 -9.39 -3.69 -6.76
C TRP A 113 -7.91 -4.06 -6.82
N ARG A 114 -7.54 -4.90 -7.79
CA ARG A 114 -6.14 -5.29 -8.02
C ARG A 114 -5.71 -4.85 -9.43
N PRO A 115 -4.84 -3.83 -9.54
CA PRO A 115 -4.28 -3.43 -10.83
C PRO A 115 -3.49 -4.55 -11.52
N ALA A 116 -3.43 -4.47 -12.85
CA ALA A 116 -2.55 -5.31 -13.65
C ALA A 116 -1.09 -4.86 -13.43
N GLY A 117 -0.26 -5.75 -12.90
CA GLY A 117 1.18 -5.50 -12.77
C GLY A 117 1.61 -4.77 -11.48
N CYS A 118 0.69 -4.40 -10.58
CA CYS A 118 1.04 -3.96 -9.22
C CYS A 118 -0.06 -4.22 -8.20
N GLU A 119 0.29 -4.10 -6.92
CA GLU A 119 -0.67 -4.10 -5.81
C GLU A 119 -1.06 -2.66 -5.48
N MET A 120 -2.36 -2.40 -5.31
CA MET A 120 -2.86 -1.12 -4.83
C MET A 120 -2.96 -1.16 -3.30
N PRO A 121 -2.23 -0.30 -2.57
CA PRO A 121 -2.38 -0.19 -1.14
C PRO A 121 -3.80 0.25 -0.76
N ARG A 122 -4.30 -0.28 0.35
CA ARG A 122 -5.54 0.17 0.97
C ARG A 122 -5.48 1.67 1.32
N PHE A 123 -6.65 2.29 1.38
CA PHE A 123 -6.77 3.66 1.88
C PHE A 123 -6.22 3.82 3.30
N ASP A 124 -5.38 4.83 3.50
CA ASP A 124 -4.79 5.24 4.77
C ASP A 124 -5.23 6.67 5.07
N ALA A 125 -6.17 6.81 5.99
CA ALA A 125 -6.78 8.10 6.32
C ALA A 125 -5.79 9.10 6.93
N GLU A 126 -4.83 8.64 7.75
CA GLU A 126 -3.85 9.54 8.38
C GLU A 126 -2.86 10.02 7.32
N ALA A 127 -2.35 9.11 6.49
CA ALA A 127 -1.45 9.45 5.39
C ALA A 127 -2.12 10.36 4.35
N PHE A 128 -3.42 10.14 4.07
CA PHE A 128 -4.19 11.00 3.18
C PHE A 128 -4.24 12.42 3.75
N LEU A 129 -4.71 12.57 4.99
CA LEU A 129 -4.84 13.87 5.66
C LEU A 129 -3.49 14.59 5.81
N ASP A 130 -2.40 13.86 6.07
CA ASP A 130 -1.05 14.43 6.08
C ASP A 130 -0.60 14.91 4.71
N THR A 131 -0.93 14.18 3.64
CA THR A 131 -0.59 14.57 2.26
C THR A 131 -1.33 15.84 1.84
N VAL A 132 -2.60 15.99 2.26
CA VAL A 132 -3.42 17.17 1.94
C VAL A 132 -3.40 18.23 3.05
N ARG A 133 -2.44 18.15 3.98
CA ARG A 133 -2.32 19.11 5.09
C ARG A 133 -2.12 20.53 4.57
N GLY A 134 -2.93 21.46 5.07
CA GLY A 134 -2.93 22.86 4.64
C GLY A 134 -3.43 23.07 3.21
N ARG A 135 -4.07 22.07 2.61
CA ARG A 135 -4.60 22.12 1.24
C ARG A 135 -6.13 22.18 1.23
N SER A 136 -6.68 22.33 0.05
CA SER A 136 -8.10 22.42 -0.21
C SER A 136 -8.49 21.65 -1.47
N MET A 137 -9.60 20.93 -1.42
CA MET A 137 -10.09 20.09 -2.50
C MET A 137 -11.58 20.34 -2.77
N ALA A 138 -11.93 20.54 -4.04
CA ALA A 138 -13.28 20.74 -4.51
C ALA A 138 -13.74 19.55 -5.37
N PHE A 139 -14.90 18.98 -5.05
CA PHE A 139 -15.64 18.09 -5.94
C PHE A 139 -16.64 18.92 -6.74
N VAL A 140 -16.54 18.89 -8.07
CA VAL A 140 -17.42 19.65 -8.96
C VAL A 140 -18.16 18.66 -9.86
N GLY A 141 -19.49 18.70 -9.83
CA GLY A 141 -20.26 17.77 -10.65
C GLY A 141 -21.66 17.44 -10.18
N ASP A 142 -22.09 16.23 -10.55
CA ASP A 142 -23.41 15.66 -10.24
C ASP A 142 -23.46 14.92 -8.89
N SER A 143 -24.49 14.10 -8.69
CA SER A 143 -24.68 13.32 -7.48
C SER A 143 -23.60 12.27 -7.23
N LEU A 144 -22.88 11.82 -8.25
CA LEU A 144 -21.77 10.88 -8.08
C LEU A 144 -20.47 11.58 -7.67
N ALA A 145 -20.31 12.87 -7.99
CA ALA A 145 -19.25 13.69 -7.39
C ALA A 145 -19.46 13.82 -5.87
N ARG A 146 -20.71 14.01 -5.43
CA ARG A 146 -21.07 13.98 -4.00
C ARG A 146 -20.86 12.60 -3.38
N ASN A 147 -21.29 11.53 -4.05
CA ASN A 147 -21.09 10.17 -3.55
C ASN A 147 -19.61 9.85 -3.31
N HIS A 148 -18.71 10.31 -4.21
CA HIS A 148 -17.26 10.22 -4.06
C HIS A 148 -16.76 11.00 -2.83
N MET A 149 -17.14 12.28 -2.69
CA MET A 149 -16.79 13.11 -1.53
C MET A 149 -17.27 12.50 -0.21
N GLN A 150 -18.47 11.93 -0.18
CA GLN A 150 -19.04 11.33 1.02
C GLN A 150 -18.32 10.05 1.44
N SER A 151 -17.93 9.21 0.49
CA SER A 151 -17.03 8.08 0.76
C SER A 151 -15.72 8.57 1.37
N LEU A 152 -15.11 9.62 0.81
CA LEU A 152 -13.87 10.19 1.35
C LEU A 152 -14.05 10.65 2.79
N MET A 153 -15.12 11.42 3.05
CA MET A 153 -15.44 11.89 4.40
C MET A 153 -15.59 10.71 5.37
N CYS A 154 -16.26 9.64 4.97
CA CYS A 154 -16.41 8.45 5.80
C CYS A 154 -15.09 7.72 6.07
N LEU A 155 -14.22 7.60 5.07
CA LEU A 155 -12.88 7.03 5.25
C LEU A 155 -12.06 7.84 6.26
N LEU A 156 -12.15 9.16 6.20
CA LEU A 156 -11.40 10.08 7.06
C LEU A 156 -11.92 10.13 8.51
N THR A 157 -13.17 9.73 8.78
CA THR A 157 -13.72 9.67 10.15
C THR A 157 -12.94 8.73 11.09
N LYS A 158 -12.12 7.83 10.56
CA LYS A 158 -11.19 7.02 11.36
C LYS A 158 -10.17 7.85 12.14
N VAL A 159 -9.85 9.03 11.63
CA VAL A 159 -8.83 9.94 12.18
C VAL A 159 -9.49 11.16 12.80
N GLU A 160 -10.35 11.84 12.04
CA GLU A 160 -10.99 13.07 12.47
C GLU A 160 -12.37 13.22 11.83
N LEU A 161 -13.37 13.63 12.62
CA LEU A 161 -14.66 14.08 12.10
C LEU A 161 -14.53 15.51 11.59
N PRO A 162 -14.94 15.81 10.35
CA PRO A 162 -14.87 17.17 9.85
C PRO A 162 -15.93 18.06 10.48
N LYS A 163 -15.61 19.35 10.60
CA LYS A 163 -16.54 20.40 10.97
C LYS A 163 -17.19 21.01 9.72
N ASP A 164 -18.52 21.13 9.73
CA ASP A 164 -19.25 21.86 8.70
C ASP A 164 -19.01 23.37 8.88
N VAL A 165 -18.37 24.00 7.89
CA VAL A 165 -18.09 25.45 7.85
C VAL A 165 -18.82 26.11 6.68
N SER A 166 -19.87 25.46 6.17
CA SER A 166 -20.68 25.98 5.07
C SER A 166 -21.36 27.29 5.44
N THR A 167 -21.35 28.24 4.51
CA THR A 167 -22.07 29.53 4.64
C THR A 167 -23.53 29.44 4.19
N THR A 168 -23.97 28.28 3.71
CA THR A 168 -25.30 28.01 3.17
C THR A 168 -25.90 26.75 3.80
N PRO A 169 -27.23 26.73 4.07
CA PRO A 169 -27.91 25.52 4.50
C PRO A 169 -28.07 24.50 3.35
N ASN A 170 -27.80 24.89 2.10
CA ASN A 170 -27.99 24.01 0.96
C ASN A 170 -26.97 22.84 0.97
N HIS A 171 -27.49 21.61 1.10
CA HIS A 171 -26.69 20.38 1.09
C HIS A 171 -25.94 20.12 -0.22
N LEU A 172 -26.26 20.84 -1.28
CA LEU A 172 -25.59 20.79 -2.58
C LEU A 172 -24.27 21.59 -2.62
N PHE A 173 -24.02 22.44 -1.62
CA PHE A 173 -22.86 23.33 -1.56
C PHE A 173 -22.16 23.30 -0.19
N ARG A 174 -21.83 22.09 0.28
CA ARG A 174 -21.22 21.89 1.59
C ARG A 174 -19.71 22.08 1.57
N THR A 175 -19.18 22.66 2.65
CA THR A 175 -17.75 22.83 2.90
C THR A 175 -17.42 22.30 4.29
N MET A 176 -16.49 21.36 4.32
CA MET A 176 -16.07 20.60 5.48
C MET A 176 -14.61 20.92 5.79
N ARG A 177 -14.27 21.09 7.07
CA ARG A 177 -12.91 21.39 7.53
C ARG A 177 -12.43 20.33 8.52
N TYR A 178 -11.26 19.76 8.24
CA TYR A 178 -10.48 18.96 9.19
C TYR A 178 -9.50 19.92 9.87
N GLU A 179 -9.81 20.35 11.09
CA GLU A 179 -9.14 21.43 11.80
C GLU A 179 -7.68 21.06 12.11
N SER A 180 -7.39 19.83 12.55
CA SER A 180 -6.02 19.40 12.92
C SER A 180 -5.07 19.33 11.72
N TYR A 181 -5.62 19.23 10.51
CA TYR A 181 -4.87 19.14 9.27
C TYR A 181 -4.94 20.40 8.43
N ASN A 182 -5.75 21.39 8.84
CA ASN A 182 -6.09 22.55 8.03
C ASN A 182 -6.49 22.16 6.59
N PHE A 183 -7.21 21.05 6.44
CA PHE A 183 -7.64 20.52 5.15
C PHE A 183 -9.10 20.86 4.89
N THR A 184 -9.40 21.47 3.73
CA THR A 184 -10.76 21.84 3.34
C THR A 184 -11.28 20.96 2.23
N LEU A 185 -12.51 20.46 2.39
CA LEU A 185 -13.21 19.68 1.38
C LEU A 185 -14.53 20.37 1.04
N SER A 186 -14.76 20.68 -0.24
CA SER A 186 -16.01 21.31 -0.69
C SER A 186 -16.66 20.52 -1.82
N VAL A 187 -17.98 20.61 -1.93
CA VAL A 187 -18.70 20.18 -3.13
C VAL A 187 -19.44 21.34 -3.77
N PHE A 188 -19.42 21.36 -5.10
CA PHE A 188 -20.16 22.26 -5.95
C PHE A 188 -21.07 21.45 -6.85
N TRP A 189 -22.37 21.53 -6.58
CA TRP A 189 -23.38 20.95 -7.45
C TRP A 189 -23.45 21.70 -8.76
N SER A 190 -22.97 21.05 -9.81
CA SER A 190 -23.05 21.53 -11.18
C SER A 190 -23.14 20.30 -12.10
N PRO A 191 -24.32 19.67 -12.18
CA PRO A 191 -24.47 18.35 -12.81
C PRO A 191 -24.16 18.34 -14.32
N PHE A 192 -24.23 19.52 -14.96
CA PHE A 192 -23.89 19.72 -16.36
C PHE A 192 -22.62 20.56 -16.57
N LEU A 193 -21.96 21.03 -15.50
CA LEU A 193 -20.80 21.95 -15.50
C LEU A 193 -21.08 23.37 -16.06
N VAL A 194 -22.05 23.50 -16.94
CA VAL A 194 -22.55 24.73 -17.56
C VAL A 194 -23.83 25.22 -16.88
N VAL A 195 -24.21 26.47 -17.15
CA VAL A 195 -25.50 27.03 -16.70
C VAL A 195 -26.63 26.12 -17.19
N ALA A 196 -27.48 25.69 -16.25
CA ALA A 196 -28.55 24.75 -16.50
C ALA A 196 -29.82 25.11 -15.72
N ASN A 197 -30.93 25.30 -16.42
CA ASN A 197 -32.22 25.66 -15.83
C ASN A 197 -33.33 24.72 -16.31
N GLN A 198 -34.15 24.22 -15.39
CA GLN A 198 -35.30 23.38 -15.74
C GLN A 198 -36.46 24.25 -16.23
N SER A 199 -37.14 23.87 -17.32
CA SER A 199 -38.36 24.55 -17.77
C SER A 199 -39.48 24.39 -16.73
N SER A 200 -40.18 25.48 -16.45
CA SER A 200 -41.28 25.56 -15.46
C SER A 200 -42.63 25.85 -16.15
N SER A 201 -42.92 25.19 -17.27
CA SER A 201 -44.22 25.34 -17.92
C SER A 201 -45.23 24.33 -17.33
N SER A 202 -46.36 24.85 -16.85
CA SER A 202 -47.44 24.07 -16.22
C SER A 202 -48.10 23.04 -17.15
N SER A 203 -47.92 23.16 -18.48
CA SER A 203 -48.37 22.19 -19.47
C SER A 203 -47.44 20.98 -19.61
N GLU A 204 -46.17 21.09 -19.20
CA GLU A 204 -45.19 20.00 -19.22
C GLU A 204 -45.30 19.11 -17.96
N GLU A 205 -45.77 19.66 -16.83
CA GLU A 205 -46.06 18.91 -15.60
C GLU A 205 -47.16 17.84 -15.79
N GLU A 206 -48.16 18.10 -16.64
CA GLU A 206 -49.19 17.10 -16.99
C GLU A 206 -48.66 15.97 -17.89
N SER A 207 -47.53 16.19 -18.58
CA SER A 207 -46.89 15.21 -19.49
C SER A 207 -45.76 14.40 -18.83
N GLY A 208 -45.29 14.79 -17.65
CA GLY A 208 -44.18 14.17 -16.93
C GLY A 208 -42.78 14.39 -17.54
N ARG A 209 -42.63 15.31 -18.52
CA ARG A 209 -41.35 15.57 -19.22
C ARG A 209 -40.83 16.98 -18.99
N SER A 210 -40.12 17.19 -17.88
CA SER A 210 -39.42 18.45 -17.62
C SER A 210 -38.14 18.53 -18.45
N LEU A 211 -38.01 19.53 -19.32
CA LEU A 211 -36.82 19.78 -20.13
C LEU A 211 -35.78 20.60 -19.36
N TRP A 212 -34.50 20.33 -19.62
CA TRP A 212 -33.39 21.18 -19.16
C TRP A 212 -32.94 22.14 -20.25
N ASN A 213 -32.68 23.39 -19.91
CA ASN A 213 -32.03 24.36 -20.78
C ASN A 213 -30.54 24.41 -20.41
N LEU A 214 -29.66 23.97 -21.31
CA LEU A 214 -28.21 23.96 -21.11
C LEU A 214 -27.58 25.04 -21.98
N TYR A 215 -26.82 25.95 -21.39
CA TYR A 215 -26.11 27.01 -22.11
C TYR A 215 -24.67 26.57 -22.32
N LEU A 216 -24.39 25.94 -23.47
CA LEU A 216 -23.16 25.17 -23.67
C LEU A 216 -21.89 26.02 -23.75
N ASP A 217 -22.03 27.34 -23.97
CA ASP A 217 -20.96 28.33 -23.98
C ASP A 217 -20.86 29.15 -22.68
N GLU A 218 -21.68 28.85 -21.67
CA GLU A 218 -21.71 29.56 -20.39
C GLU A 218 -21.45 28.59 -19.22
N LEU A 219 -20.27 28.69 -18.59
CA LEU A 219 -19.95 27.89 -17.42
C LEU A 219 -20.77 28.31 -16.19
N ASP A 220 -21.09 27.35 -15.34
CA ASP A 220 -21.82 27.60 -14.10
C ASP A 220 -20.97 28.43 -13.11
N GLY A 221 -21.47 29.62 -12.79
CA GLY A 221 -20.86 30.55 -11.84
C GLY A 221 -20.66 29.96 -10.44
N ALA A 222 -21.46 28.97 -10.04
CA ALA A 222 -21.46 28.43 -8.69
C ALA A 222 -20.11 27.80 -8.31
N TRP A 223 -19.41 27.17 -9.27
CA TRP A 223 -18.10 26.56 -9.06
C TRP A 223 -16.97 27.45 -9.60
N THR A 224 -17.13 28.01 -10.81
CA THR A 224 -16.07 28.80 -11.48
C THR A 224 -15.64 30.02 -10.66
N ALA A 225 -16.56 30.70 -9.97
CA ALA A 225 -16.25 31.87 -9.17
C ALA A 225 -15.41 31.58 -7.90
N ARG A 226 -15.30 30.31 -7.50
CA ARG A 226 -14.69 29.91 -6.22
C ARG A 226 -13.52 28.96 -6.36
N ILE A 227 -13.34 28.35 -7.52
CA ILE A 227 -12.38 27.26 -7.70
C ILE A 227 -10.91 27.70 -7.59
N ALA A 228 -10.62 28.97 -7.88
CA ALA A 228 -9.28 29.56 -7.75
C ALA A 228 -8.72 29.51 -6.32
N ALA A 229 -9.58 29.36 -5.31
CA ALA A 229 -9.17 29.23 -3.90
C ALA A 229 -8.78 27.79 -3.50
N PHE A 230 -8.87 26.82 -4.42
CA PHE A 230 -8.62 25.41 -4.14
C PHE A 230 -7.23 24.97 -4.64
N ASP A 231 -6.69 23.88 -4.09
CA ASP A 231 -5.46 23.23 -4.58
C ASP A 231 -5.76 22.08 -5.55
N TYR A 232 -6.89 21.39 -5.32
CA TYR A 232 -7.34 20.24 -6.10
C TYR A 232 -8.79 20.40 -6.55
N VAL A 233 -9.07 20.04 -7.79
CA VAL A 233 -10.44 19.99 -8.35
C VAL A 233 -10.69 18.60 -8.87
N VAL A 234 -11.61 17.86 -8.26
CA VAL A 234 -12.11 16.58 -8.77
C VAL A 234 -13.36 16.86 -9.59
N LEU A 235 -13.19 16.83 -10.92
CA LEU A 235 -14.26 17.11 -11.89
C LEU A 235 -14.94 15.81 -12.32
N SER A 236 -16.27 15.76 -12.26
CA SER A 236 -17.05 14.56 -12.61
C SER A 236 -18.46 14.94 -13.07
N ALA A 237 -18.80 14.74 -14.35
CA ALA A 237 -20.16 14.91 -14.85
C ALA A 237 -20.42 13.98 -16.04
N SER A 238 -21.54 13.23 -16.00
CA SER A 238 -21.94 12.36 -17.11
C SER A 238 -23.41 11.94 -17.04
N ASN A 239 -23.87 11.42 -15.90
CA ASN A 239 -25.18 10.76 -15.80
C ASN A 239 -26.35 11.71 -16.07
N TRP A 240 -26.24 12.99 -15.72
CA TRP A 240 -27.31 13.98 -15.94
C TRP A 240 -27.54 14.33 -17.42
N PHE A 241 -26.54 14.14 -18.29
CA PHE A 241 -26.69 14.36 -19.74
C PHE A 241 -27.64 13.35 -20.41
N HIS A 242 -28.12 12.33 -19.69
CA HIS A 242 -29.18 11.44 -20.15
C HIS A 242 -30.57 12.10 -20.13
N LYS A 243 -30.73 13.24 -19.44
CA LYS A 243 -32.01 13.96 -19.37
C LYS A 243 -32.30 14.67 -20.70
N PRO A 244 -33.58 14.69 -21.13
CA PRO A 244 -34.01 15.54 -22.23
C PRO A 244 -33.65 17.01 -21.98
N ALA A 245 -33.07 17.65 -22.99
CA ALA A 245 -32.54 19.00 -22.84
C ALA A 245 -32.52 19.79 -24.15
N VAL A 246 -32.67 21.11 -24.05
CA VAL A 246 -32.50 22.09 -25.11
C VAL A 246 -31.14 22.77 -24.93
N PHE A 247 -30.38 22.87 -26.02
CA PHE A 247 -29.04 23.42 -26.03
C PHE A 247 -29.07 24.86 -26.55
N HIS A 248 -28.53 25.75 -25.75
CA HIS A 248 -28.37 27.17 -26.08
C HIS A 248 -26.90 27.46 -26.35
N GLU A 249 -26.63 28.21 -27.41
CA GLU A 249 -25.33 28.80 -27.72
C GLU A 249 -25.54 30.27 -28.04
N SER A 250 -24.76 31.15 -27.41
CA SER A 250 -24.85 32.61 -27.56
C SER A 250 -26.28 33.13 -27.36
N GLY A 251 -26.98 32.57 -26.37
CA GLY A 251 -28.35 32.91 -26.00
C GLY A 251 -29.44 32.47 -26.99
N ARG A 252 -29.14 31.58 -27.94
CA ARG A 252 -30.11 31.05 -28.93
C ARG A 252 -30.19 29.54 -28.87
N VAL A 253 -31.38 28.98 -29.13
CA VAL A 253 -31.56 27.54 -29.28
C VAL A 253 -30.77 27.06 -30.50
N ALA A 254 -29.74 26.26 -30.26
CA ALA A 254 -28.87 25.69 -31.29
C ALA A 254 -29.31 24.28 -31.69
N ALA A 255 -29.70 23.49 -30.69
CA ALA A 255 -30.03 22.07 -30.85
C ALA A 255 -30.76 21.55 -29.60
N CYS A 256 -31.05 20.26 -29.57
CA CYS A 256 -31.56 19.61 -28.37
C CYS A 256 -31.17 18.12 -28.30
N HIS A 257 -31.66 17.46 -27.26
CA HIS A 257 -31.70 16.02 -27.11
C HIS A 257 -33.06 15.59 -26.55
N ASP A 258 -33.77 14.73 -27.27
CA ASP A 258 -35.07 14.16 -26.87
C ASP A 258 -36.11 15.21 -26.45
N CYS A 259 -36.04 16.41 -27.06
CA CYS A 259 -36.90 17.54 -26.70
C CYS A 259 -38.23 17.57 -27.45
N LEU A 260 -38.33 16.83 -28.56
CA LEU A 260 -39.50 16.78 -29.46
C LEU A 260 -40.00 18.16 -29.95
N LEU A 261 -39.12 19.17 -29.95
CA LEU A 261 -39.44 20.48 -30.48
C LEU A 261 -39.34 20.46 -32.02
N PRO A 262 -40.34 21.00 -32.74
CA PRO A 262 -40.28 21.10 -34.18
C PRO A 262 -39.14 22.04 -34.61
N ASP A 263 -38.51 21.71 -35.74
CA ASP A 263 -37.45 22.52 -36.38
C ASP A 263 -36.18 22.75 -35.53
N VAL A 264 -35.99 21.98 -34.44
CA VAL A 264 -34.77 21.97 -33.62
C VAL A 264 -34.01 20.66 -33.86
N PRO A 265 -32.73 20.68 -34.29
CA PRO A 265 -31.98 19.46 -34.53
C PRO A 265 -31.64 18.72 -33.23
N ASP A 266 -31.81 17.40 -33.20
CA ASP A 266 -31.31 16.54 -32.11
C ASP A 266 -29.83 16.23 -32.34
N LEU A 267 -28.95 16.89 -31.58
CA LEU A 267 -27.50 16.66 -31.64
C LEU A 267 -27.03 15.62 -30.62
N THR A 268 -27.95 14.93 -29.95
CA THR A 268 -27.73 13.90 -28.94
C THR A 268 -27.08 14.40 -27.65
N ARG A 269 -27.23 13.61 -26.59
CA ARG A 269 -26.54 13.79 -25.31
C ARG A 269 -25.01 13.83 -25.42
N ARG A 270 -24.41 13.10 -26.38
CA ARG A 270 -22.96 13.07 -26.63
C ARG A 270 -22.44 14.48 -26.96
N TYR A 271 -23.17 15.23 -27.77
CA TYR A 271 -22.78 16.59 -28.15
C TYR A 271 -22.76 17.53 -26.94
N SER A 272 -23.82 17.55 -26.14
CA SER A 272 -23.87 18.41 -24.94
C SER A 272 -22.78 18.09 -23.92
N LEU A 273 -22.48 16.80 -23.69
CA LEU A 273 -21.40 16.40 -22.79
C LEU A 273 -20.04 16.86 -23.32
N ARG A 274 -19.79 16.70 -24.63
CA ARG A 274 -18.57 17.16 -25.29
C ARG A 274 -18.37 18.66 -25.09
N MET A 275 -19.39 19.46 -25.38
CA MET A 275 -19.30 20.91 -25.32
C MET A 275 -19.08 21.40 -23.88
N ALA A 276 -19.85 20.88 -22.92
CA ALA A 276 -19.70 21.25 -21.52
C ALA A 276 -18.33 20.87 -20.95
N LEU A 277 -17.85 19.66 -21.24
CA LEU A 277 -16.55 19.20 -20.75
C LEU A 277 -15.39 20.00 -21.38
N ARG A 278 -15.48 20.28 -22.69
CA ARG A 278 -14.51 21.13 -23.40
C ARG A 278 -14.44 22.53 -22.79
N ALA A 279 -15.59 23.16 -22.55
CA ALA A 279 -15.66 24.47 -21.93
C ALA A 279 -15.02 24.45 -20.52
N ALA A 280 -15.35 23.44 -19.71
CA ALA A 280 -14.84 23.33 -18.34
C ALA A 280 -13.33 23.08 -18.29
N LEU A 281 -12.82 22.16 -19.11
CA LEU A 281 -11.39 21.84 -19.15
C LEU A 281 -10.56 23.03 -19.68
N ARG A 282 -11.03 23.72 -20.73
CA ARG A 282 -10.36 24.92 -21.24
C ARG A 282 -10.30 26.03 -20.19
N PHE A 283 -11.43 26.32 -19.53
CA PHE A 283 -11.45 27.30 -18.45
C PHE A 283 -10.43 26.99 -17.34
N LEU A 284 -10.31 25.72 -16.95
CA LEU A 284 -9.37 25.29 -15.92
C LEU A 284 -7.90 25.32 -16.35
N THR A 285 -7.60 25.17 -17.65
CA THR A 285 -6.23 25.23 -18.18
C THR A 285 -5.82 26.60 -18.69
N ASP A 286 -6.76 27.53 -18.88
CA ASP A 286 -6.48 28.92 -19.23
C ASP A 286 -5.75 29.63 -18.09
N ASP A 287 -4.73 30.43 -18.45
CA ASP A 287 -3.87 31.12 -17.49
C ASP A 287 -4.67 32.06 -16.57
N GLY A 288 -4.44 31.94 -15.26
CA GLY A 288 -5.02 32.83 -14.24
C GLY A 288 -6.38 32.38 -13.68
N ASN A 289 -7.04 31.37 -14.26
CA ASN A 289 -8.29 30.84 -13.73
C ASN A 289 -8.08 29.81 -12.61
N PHE A 290 -7.10 28.91 -12.77
CA PHE A 290 -6.76 27.90 -11.76
C PHE A 290 -5.32 27.41 -11.93
N ASN A 291 -4.56 27.34 -10.84
CA ASN A 291 -3.14 26.95 -10.86
C ASN A 291 -2.87 25.63 -10.09
N GLY A 292 -3.92 24.91 -9.68
CA GLY A 292 -3.80 23.66 -8.92
C GLY A 292 -3.78 22.42 -9.80
N THR A 293 -4.15 21.27 -9.23
CA THR A 293 -4.33 20.01 -9.98
C THR A 293 -5.81 19.76 -10.25
N VAL A 294 -6.15 19.54 -11.52
CA VAL A 294 -7.48 19.05 -11.94
C VAL A 294 -7.40 17.55 -12.13
N ILE A 295 -8.28 16.83 -11.44
CA ILE A 295 -8.45 15.39 -11.51
C ILE A 295 -9.79 15.15 -12.17
N MET A 296 -9.78 14.74 -13.44
CA MET A 296 -11.00 14.36 -14.13
C MET A 296 -11.30 12.88 -13.87
N ARG A 297 -12.38 12.61 -13.15
CA ARG A 297 -12.87 11.23 -12.97
C ARG A 297 -13.79 10.88 -14.13
N THR A 298 -13.52 9.76 -14.79
CA THR A 298 -14.38 9.26 -15.87
C THR A 298 -15.78 8.88 -15.36
N GLU A 299 -16.68 8.64 -16.30
CA GLU A 299 -18.08 8.35 -16.03
C GLU A 299 -18.25 7.10 -15.17
N SER A 300 -19.35 7.09 -14.40
CA SER A 300 -19.69 5.96 -13.55
C SER A 300 -20.88 5.22 -14.16
N PRO A 301 -20.73 3.91 -14.45
CA PRO A 301 -21.73 3.14 -15.15
C PRO A 301 -22.98 2.91 -14.29
N MET A 302 -24.10 2.67 -14.98
CA MET A 302 -25.38 2.32 -14.38
C MET A 302 -25.73 0.87 -14.69
N HIS A 303 -26.18 0.09 -13.71
CA HIS A 303 -26.38 -1.36 -13.89
C HIS A 303 -27.85 -1.79 -13.86
N PHE A 304 -28.71 -1.10 -14.62
CA PHE A 304 -30.11 -1.51 -14.74
C PHE A 304 -30.26 -2.80 -15.56
N GLU A 305 -30.95 -3.78 -14.99
CA GLU A 305 -31.34 -5.03 -15.65
C GLU A 305 -32.87 -5.17 -15.66
N GLY A 306 -33.42 -5.76 -16.72
CA GLY A 306 -34.85 -6.04 -16.82
C GLY A 306 -35.75 -4.82 -17.08
N GLY A 307 -35.17 -3.65 -17.34
CA GLY A 307 -35.87 -2.42 -17.68
C GLY A 307 -34.95 -1.20 -17.56
N GLU A 308 -35.42 -0.04 -18.02
CA GLU A 308 -34.75 1.25 -17.77
C GLU A 308 -35.05 1.75 -16.35
N TRP A 309 -34.39 2.84 -15.94
CA TRP A 309 -34.52 3.43 -14.60
C TRP A 309 -35.96 3.81 -14.22
N ASP A 310 -36.79 4.16 -15.20
CA ASP A 310 -38.20 4.54 -15.07
C ASP A 310 -39.18 3.44 -15.52
N LYS A 311 -38.68 2.31 -16.01
CA LYS A 311 -39.48 1.20 -16.58
C LYS A 311 -39.31 -0.10 -15.79
N GLY A 312 -39.05 0.00 -14.50
CA GLY A 312 -38.97 -1.14 -13.58
C GLY A 312 -37.64 -1.89 -13.59
N GLY A 313 -36.58 -1.32 -14.17
CA GLY A 313 -35.22 -1.86 -14.06
C GLY A 313 -34.72 -1.96 -12.62
N ASP A 314 -33.83 -2.91 -12.36
CA ASP A 314 -33.22 -3.15 -11.04
C ASP A 314 -31.79 -3.73 -11.20
N CYS A 315 -31.00 -3.72 -10.13
CA CYS A 315 -29.60 -4.15 -10.08
C CYS A 315 -29.44 -5.19 -8.97
N ARG A 316 -29.88 -6.42 -9.25
CA ARG A 316 -30.03 -7.47 -8.22
C ARG A 316 -28.81 -8.36 -8.03
N ARG A 317 -27.74 -8.12 -8.80
CA ARG A 317 -26.53 -8.93 -8.72
C ARG A 317 -25.89 -8.77 -7.34
N LYS A 318 -25.25 -9.85 -6.87
CA LYS A 318 -24.66 -9.94 -5.53
C LYS A 318 -23.15 -10.19 -5.56
N ARG A 319 -22.55 -10.17 -6.75
CA ARG A 319 -21.12 -10.31 -6.99
C ARG A 319 -20.67 -9.44 -8.16
N PRO A 320 -19.38 -9.08 -8.21
CA PRO A 320 -18.78 -8.49 -9.38
C PRO A 320 -18.87 -9.40 -10.61
N TYR A 321 -18.73 -8.79 -11.78
CA TYR A 321 -18.38 -9.51 -13.00
C TYR A 321 -16.96 -10.09 -12.89
N LYS A 322 -16.74 -11.27 -13.45
CA LYS A 322 -15.41 -11.83 -13.66
C LYS A 322 -14.82 -11.31 -14.98
N ALA A 323 -13.52 -11.48 -15.15
CA ALA A 323 -12.84 -11.21 -16.41
C ALA A 323 -13.58 -11.87 -17.60
N GLY A 324 -13.93 -11.05 -18.61
CA GLY A 324 -14.66 -11.48 -19.80
C GLY A 324 -16.18 -11.62 -19.66
N GLU A 325 -16.76 -11.49 -18.47
CA GLU A 325 -18.23 -11.53 -18.30
C GLU A 325 -18.94 -10.22 -18.68
N THR A 326 -18.20 -9.11 -18.74
CA THR A 326 -18.69 -7.81 -19.18
C THR A 326 -17.63 -7.08 -20.00
N ARG A 327 -18.08 -6.12 -20.80
CA ARG A 327 -17.24 -5.15 -21.51
C ARG A 327 -18.02 -3.85 -21.63
N MET A 328 -17.31 -2.73 -21.72
CA MET A 328 -17.94 -1.43 -21.90
C MET A 328 -18.68 -1.39 -23.24
N THR A 329 -19.95 -1.00 -23.25
CA THR A 329 -20.79 -0.93 -24.45
C THR A 329 -21.81 0.20 -24.33
N GLY A 330 -22.47 0.53 -25.43
CA GLY A 330 -23.56 1.52 -25.43
C GLY A 330 -23.09 2.89 -24.92
N TRP A 331 -23.88 3.49 -24.04
CA TRP A 331 -23.61 4.82 -23.51
C TRP A 331 -22.36 4.88 -22.64
N ASP A 332 -22.07 3.83 -21.86
CA ASP A 332 -20.86 3.81 -21.02
C ASP A 332 -19.60 3.97 -21.90
N LEU A 333 -19.53 3.22 -23.01
CA LEU A 333 -18.41 3.30 -23.95
C LEU A 333 -18.37 4.63 -24.68
N ASP A 334 -19.54 5.13 -25.09
CA ASP A 334 -19.66 6.40 -25.80
C ASP A 334 -19.16 7.56 -24.95
N PHE A 335 -19.65 7.68 -23.71
CA PHE A 335 -19.30 8.74 -22.77
C PHE A 335 -17.86 8.63 -22.30
N HIS A 336 -17.39 7.43 -21.98
CA HIS A 336 -15.98 7.19 -21.63
C HIS A 336 -15.06 7.63 -22.77
N THR A 337 -15.30 7.16 -23.99
CA THR A 337 -14.46 7.50 -25.15
C THR A 337 -14.41 9.01 -25.38
N LEU A 338 -15.56 9.69 -25.31
CA LEU A 338 -15.63 11.15 -25.42
C LEU A 338 -14.83 11.85 -24.32
N GLN A 339 -14.96 11.40 -23.09
CA GLN A 339 -14.25 11.98 -21.95
C GLN A 339 -12.74 11.82 -22.12
N MET A 340 -12.28 10.68 -22.61
CA MET A 340 -10.87 10.42 -22.94
C MET A 340 -10.38 11.33 -24.06
N GLU A 341 -11.17 11.51 -25.12
CA GLU A 341 -10.88 12.40 -26.26
C GLU A 341 -10.69 13.85 -25.77
N GLU A 342 -11.68 14.41 -25.08
CA GLU A 342 -11.64 15.82 -24.65
C GLU A 342 -10.56 16.08 -23.59
N PHE A 343 -10.31 15.11 -22.70
CA PHE A 343 -9.19 15.21 -21.75
C PHE A 343 -7.84 15.24 -22.48
N ALA A 344 -7.62 14.33 -23.43
CA ALA A 344 -6.38 14.26 -24.20
C ALA A 344 -6.16 15.53 -25.02
N THR A 345 -7.22 16.06 -25.66
CA THR A 345 -7.18 17.32 -26.39
C THR A 345 -6.84 18.50 -25.48
N ALA A 346 -7.55 18.67 -24.36
CA ALA A 346 -7.30 19.78 -23.44
C ALA A 346 -5.88 19.74 -22.86
N LYS A 347 -5.37 18.55 -22.55
CA LYS A 347 -4.00 18.36 -22.08
C LYS A 347 -2.97 18.72 -23.14
N ALA A 348 -3.16 18.26 -24.38
CA ALA A 348 -2.27 18.58 -25.48
C ALA A 348 -2.27 20.08 -25.84
N GLU A 349 -3.44 20.73 -25.83
CA GLU A 349 -3.58 22.18 -26.03
C GLU A 349 -2.81 22.96 -24.95
N ALA A 350 -2.99 22.59 -23.67
CA ALA A 350 -2.31 23.26 -22.55
C ALA A 350 -0.78 23.10 -22.61
N GLU A 351 -0.29 21.90 -22.95
CA GLU A 351 1.14 21.62 -23.11
C GLU A 351 1.74 22.35 -24.32
N ALA A 352 1.05 22.38 -25.47
CA ALA A 352 1.52 23.02 -26.69
C ALA A 352 1.61 24.54 -26.58
N GLU A 353 0.69 25.17 -25.84
CA GLU A 353 0.67 26.61 -25.63
C GLU A 353 1.55 27.07 -24.46
N ALA A 354 2.26 26.14 -23.80
CA ALA A 354 3.09 26.41 -22.61
C ALA A 354 2.34 27.21 -21.53
N ARG A 355 1.04 26.92 -21.36
CA ARG A 355 0.20 27.58 -20.35
C ARG A 355 0.75 27.26 -18.96
N ASN A 356 0.84 28.26 -18.10
CA ASN A 356 1.20 28.09 -16.69
C ASN A 356 -0.03 27.74 -15.82
N GLY A 357 -1.13 27.33 -16.46
CA GLY A 357 -2.38 26.92 -15.83
C GLY A 357 -2.31 25.55 -15.13
N ALA A 358 -3.49 24.99 -14.87
CA ALA A 358 -3.63 23.81 -14.01
C ALA A 358 -3.00 22.52 -14.56
N ARG A 359 -2.50 21.68 -13.65
CA ARG A 359 -2.04 20.33 -13.97
C ARG A 359 -3.24 19.40 -14.18
N LEU A 360 -3.44 18.90 -15.40
CA LEU A 360 -4.48 17.93 -15.72
C LEU A 360 -4.03 16.49 -15.44
N VAL A 361 -4.85 15.75 -14.69
CA VAL A 361 -4.66 14.31 -14.41
C VAL A 361 -5.98 13.57 -14.62
N LEU A 362 -5.89 12.40 -15.26
CA LEU A 362 -7.03 11.53 -15.49
C LEU A 362 -7.14 10.46 -14.40
N MET A 363 -8.35 10.26 -13.90
CA MET A 363 -8.72 9.19 -12.97
C MET A 363 -9.72 8.27 -13.68
N ASP A 364 -9.22 7.26 -14.40
CA ASP A 364 -10.05 6.38 -15.22
C ASP A 364 -10.70 5.26 -14.40
N THR A 365 -11.87 5.51 -13.85
CA THR A 365 -12.55 4.56 -12.94
C THR A 365 -13.56 3.66 -13.62
N THR A 366 -14.01 3.99 -14.84
CA THR A 366 -15.21 3.40 -15.46
C THR A 366 -15.11 1.89 -15.59
N GLU A 367 -14.00 1.35 -16.07
CA GLU A 367 -13.82 -0.10 -16.24
C GLU A 367 -13.88 -0.85 -14.91
N ALA A 368 -13.22 -0.34 -13.88
CA ALA A 368 -13.27 -0.93 -12.54
C ALA A 368 -14.71 -0.94 -12.00
N MET A 369 -15.45 0.15 -12.18
CA MET A 369 -16.82 0.27 -11.68
C MET A 369 -17.85 -0.51 -12.49
N LEU A 370 -17.62 -0.70 -13.80
CA LEU A 370 -18.45 -1.53 -14.67
C LEU A 370 -18.48 -3.00 -14.21
N GLN A 371 -17.42 -3.43 -13.53
CA GLN A 371 -17.37 -4.78 -12.97
C GLN A 371 -18.21 -4.93 -11.69
N ARG A 372 -18.85 -3.86 -11.17
CA ARG A 372 -19.46 -3.81 -9.83
C ARG A 372 -20.98 -3.63 -9.80
N PRO A 373 -21.78 -4.38 -10.56
CA PRO A 373 -23.25 -4.27 -10.48
C PRO A 373 -23.81 -4.62 -9.09
N ASP A 374 -23.02 -5.28 -8.25
CA ASP A 374 -23.35 -5.63 -6.87
C ASP A 374 -23.24 -4.45 -5.89
N GLY A 375 -22.65 -3.32 -6.30
CA GLY A 375 -22.36 -2.18 -5.42
C GLY A 375 -23.49 -1.19 -5.19
N HIS A 376 -24.57 -1.26 -5.98
CA HIS A 376 -25.63 -0.26 -5.98
C HIS A 376 -26.64 -0.46 -4.84
N PRO A 377 -27.32 0.60 -4.37
CA PRO A 377 -28.38 0.48 -3.37
C PRO A 377 -29.56 -0.38 -3.81
N SER A 378 -29.91 -0.41 -5.09
CA SER A 378 -31.18 -0.98 -5.56
C SER A 378 -32.31 -0.34 -4.74
N ARG A 379 -33.20 -1.15 -4.14
CA ARG A 379 -34.29 -0.72 -3.26
C ARG A 379 -33.88 -0.33 -1.84
N TYR A 380 -32.59 -0.45 -1.50
CA TYR A 380 -32.09 -0.26 -0.14
C TYR A 380 -31.56 1.17 0.09
N GLY A 381 -32.14 2.18 -0.55
CA GLY A 381 -31.86 3.60 -0.27
C GLY A 381 -32.95 4.29 0.56
N HIS A 382 -34.04 3.60 0.88
CA HIS A 382 -35.21 4.16 1.54
C HIS A 382 -36.03 3.03 2.20
N TRP A 383 -37.05 3.37 2.98
CA TRP A 383 -37.90 2.34 3.59
C TRP A 383 -38.83 1.69 2.54
N PRO A 384 -39.28 0.44 2.76
CA PRO A 384 -40.22 -0.20 1.87
C PRO A 384 -41.50 0.65 1.68
N ASN A 385 -41.96 0.76 0.42
CA ASN A 385 -43.14 1.52 0.00
C ASN A 385 -43.06 3.05 0.14
N GLU A 386 -41.87 3.61 0.41
CA GLU A 386 -41.67 5.05 0.37
C GLU A 386 -41.77 5.56 -1.07
N ASN A 387 -42.47 6.69 -1.27
CA ASN A 387 -42.64 7.28 -2.60
C ASN A 387 -41.42 8.15 -2.94
N VAL A 388 -40.46 7.54 -3.64
CA VAL A 388 -39.21 8.19 -4.06
C VAL A 388 -39.10 8.18 -5.58
N THR A 389 -38.39 9.17 -6.14
CA THR A 389 -38.20 9.31 -7.60
C THR A 389 -37.46 8.12 -8.21
N LEU A 390 -36.47 7.57 -7.49
CA LEU A 390 -35.65 6.45 -7.94
C LEU A 390 -35.77 5.31 -6.93
N TYR A 391 -36.80 4.48 -7.10
CA TYR A 391 -37.08 3.38 -6.17
C TYR A 391 -36.01 2.27 -6.24
N ASN A 392 -35.56 1.91 -7.44
CA ASN A 392 -34.41 1.03 -7.60
C ASN A 392 -33.22 1.88 -8.04
N ASP A 393 -32.36 2.25 -7.10
CA ASP A 393 -31.17 3.04 -7.40
C ASP A 393 -30.04 2.16 -7.91
N CYS A 394 -29.84 2.18 -9.23
CA CYS A 394 -28.74 1.50 -9.92
C CYS A 394 -27.75 2.48 -10.55
N VAL A 395 -27.71 3.70 -10.00
CA VAL A 395 -26.83 4.81 -10.42
C VAL A 395 -25.83 5.12 -9.32
N HIS A 396 -26.30 5.35 -8.09
CA HIS A 396 -25.44 5.65 -6.95
C HIS A 396 -24.86 4.39 -6.33
N TRP A 397 -23.91 4.55 -5.42
CA TRP A 397 -23.20 3.47 -4.78
C TRP A 397 -23.48 3.43 -3.28
N CYS A 398 -23.62 2.22 -2.72
CA CYS A 398 -23.71 2.03 -1.28
C CYS A 398 -22.45 2.58 -0.58
N LEU A 399 -22.64 3.10 0.64
CA LEU A 399 -21.56 3.45 1.56
C LEU A 399 -21.69 2.63 2.86
N PRO A 400 -20.64 1.90 3.29
CA PRO A 400 -19.43 1.55 2.53
C PRO A 400 -19.74 0.75 1.26
N GLY A 401 -18.81 0.72 0.30
CA GLY A 401 -19.03 0.04 -0.97
C GLY A 401 -17.93 0.30 -2.01
N PRO A 402 -18.17 -0.05 -3.29
CA PRO A 402 -17.13 0.00 -4.33
C PRO A 402 -16.57 1.40 -4.59
N VAL A 403 -17.37 2.43 -4.31
CA VAL A 403 -17.01 3.84 -4.34
C VAL A 403 -15.79 4.17 -3.45
N ASP A 404 -15.51 3.37 -2.41
CA ASP A 404 -14.31 3.54 -1.58
C ASP A 404 -13.01 3.34 -2.39
N ALA A 405 -13.04 2.52 -3.45
CA ALA A 405 -11.88 2.33 -4.34
C ALA A 405 -11.55 3.58 -5.17
N TRP A 406 -12.51 4.49 -5.39
CA TRP A 406 -12.18 5.79 -5.99
C TRP A 406 -11.21 6.56 -5.08
N ASN A 407 -11.43 6.52 -3.76
CA ASN A 407 -10.55 7.20 -2.82
C ASN A 407 -9.20 6.49 -2.66
N GLU A 408 -9.14 5.17 -2.79
CA GLU A 408 -7.87 4.43 -2.89
C GLU A 408 -7.06 4.90 -4.10
N MET A 409 -7.69 4.96 -5.28
CA MET A 409 -7.07 5.47 -6.51
C MET A 409 -6.64 6.94 -6.37
N LEU A 410 -7.52 7.80 -5.83
CA LEU A 410 -7.23 9.22 -5.57
C LEU A 410 -6.02 9.37 -4.64
N GLN A 411 -5.93 8.57 -3.59
CA GLN A 411 -4.78 8.56 -2.68
C GLN A 411 -3.49 8.24 -3.45
N GLN A 412 -3.49 7.21 -4.30
CA GLN A 412 -2.30 6.87 -5.11
C GLN A 412 -1.91 7.99 -6.08
N MET A 413 -2.89 8.72 -6.62
CA MET A 413 -2.65 9.85 -7.52
C MET A 413 -2.09 11.08 -6.81
N LEU A 414 -2.47 11.29 -5.54
CA LEU A 414 -2.05 12.44 -4.74
C LEU A 414 -0.72 12.21 -4.04
N PHE A 415 -0.40 10.96 -3.69
CA PHE A 415 0.83 10.63 -3.00
C PHE A 415 1.99 10.77 -3.99
N PRO A 416 2.96 11.69 -3.75
CA PRO A 416 4.15 11.81 -4.58
C PRO A 416 4.98 10.51 -4.64
N ARG A 417 4.65 9.54 -3.78
CA ARG A 417 5.28 8.23 -3.68
C ARG A 417 4.80 7.21 -4.71
N PHE A 418 3.76 7.50 -5.49
CA PHE A 418 3.23 6.56 -6.51
C PHE A 418 2.90 7.20 -7.86
N GLY A 419 2.88 8.53 -7.96
CA GLY A 419 2.68 9.24 -9.22
C GLY A 419 3.80 10.23 -9.51
N ILE A 420 4.65 9.91 -10.50
CA ILE A 420 5.70 10.76 -11.12
C ILE A 420 7.05 10.74 -10.37
N GLU A 421 7.62 9.54 -10.22
CA GLU A 421 9.02 9.15 -10.50
C GLU A 421 9.16 7.69 -10.06
N VAL A 422 8.73 6.76 -10.92
CA VAL A 422 8.82 5.30 -10.70
C VAL A 422 10.28 4.84 -10.92
N GLY A 423 11.23 5.53 -10.29
CA GLY A 423 12.64 5.14 -10.21
C GLY A 423 13.02 4.51 -8.87
N PHE A 424 12.17 4.64 -7.85
CA PHE A 424 12.55 4.38 -6.46
C PHE A 424 11.87 3.18 -5.78
N LEU A 425 10.90 2.53 -6.43
CA LEU A 425 10.23 1.33 -5.91
C LEU A 425 10.72 0.10 -6.66
N LYS A 426 11.22 -0.90 -5.92
CA LYS A 426 11.54 -2.22 -6.47
C LYS A 426 10.25 -2.87 -6.97
N PRO A 427 10.07 -3.06 -8.29
CA PRO A 427 8.78 -3.48 -8.87
C PRO A 427 8.48 -4.95 -8.59
N ASP A 428 9.52 -5.78 -8.42
CA ASP A 428 9.37 -7.14 -7.96
C ASP A 428 9.18 -7.16 -6.45
N LEU A 429 7.95 -7.43 -5.99
CA LEU A 429 7.60 -7.66 -4.58
C LEU A 429 7.60 -9.15 -4.22
N GLY A 430 8.06 -10.04 -5.11
CA GLY A 430 8.14 -11.48 -4.86
C GLY A 430 8.99 -11.82 -3.64
N PHE A 431 10.03 -11.04 -3.37
CA PHE A 431 10.91 -11.21 -2.21
C PHE A 431 10.18 -11.10 -0.84
N LEU A 432 9.03 -10.43 -0.78
CA LEU A 432 8.24 -10.29 0.46
C LEU A 432 7.52 -11.58 0.88
N LYS A 433 7.36 -12.54 -0.04
CA LYS A 433 6.57 -13.76 0.19
C LYS A 433 7.32 -14.84 0.98
N TRP A 434 8.61 -14.66 1.20
CA TRP A 434 9.48 -15.68 1.77
C TRP A 434 9.58 -15.61 3.29
N ARG A 435 9.67 -16.79 3.91
CA ARG A 435 9.92 -16.98 5.34
C ARG A 435 11.07 -17.97 5.52
N TRP A 436 11.93 -17.72 6.49
CA TRP A 436 12.94 -18.69 6.87
C TRP A 436 12.29 -19.84 7.63
N ARG A 437 12.68 -21.07 7.30
CA ARG A 437 12.26 -22.28 8.01
C ARG A 437 13.50 -23.12 8.29
N HIS A 438 13.81 -23.29 9.56
CA HIS A 438 14.92 -24.13 10.01
C HIS A 438 14.57 -25.62 9.84
N ASP A 439 15.56 -26.49 9.68
CA ASP A 439 15.32 -27.91 9.40
C ASP A 439 14.75 -28.66 10.61
N GLY A 440 15.02 -28.17 11.82
CA GLY A 440 14.55 -28.78 13.08
C GLY A 440 13.30 -28.15 13.70
N CYS A 441 12.87 -26.96 13.26
CA CYS A 441 11.72 -26.27 13.86
C CYS A 441 11.11 -25.22 12.93
N ASP A 442 9.80 -24.98 13.11
CA ASP A 442 9.11 -23.89 12.43
C ASP A 442 9.15 -22.64 13.32
N LEU A 443 9.88 -21.60 12.89
CA LEU A 443 9.96 -20.32 13.60
C LEU A 443 8.71 -19.50 13.28
N PRO A 444 7.86 -19.18 14.28
CA PRO A 444 6.71 -18.32 14.04
C PRO A 444 7.18 -16.89 13.74
N ARG A 445 6.37 -16.17 12.94
CA ARG A 445 6.58 -14.74 12.73
C ARG A 445 6.54 -13.98 14.05
N LEU A 446 7.29 -12.89 14.15
CA LEU A 446 7.25 -11.97 15.27
C LEU A 446 5.80 -11.48 15.46
N ASP A 447 5.25 -11.77 16.63
CA ASP A 447 4.04 -11.14 17.13
C ASP A 447 4.46 -9.85 17.87
N PRO A 448 4.11 -8.66 17.35
CA PRO A 448 4.56 -7.41 17.94
C PRO A 448 4.03 -7.18 19.36
N ALA A 449 2.82 -7.67 19.66
CA ALA A 449 2.24 -7.52 21.00
C ALA A 449 2.98 -8.43 21.99
N ARG A 450 3.30 -9.66 21.58
CA ARG A 450 4.12 -10.58 22.38
C ARG A 450 5.51 -10.04 22.61
N PHE A 451 6.17 -9.49 21.58
CA PHE A 451 7.50 -8.89 21.73
C PHE A 451 7.48 -7.74 22.74
N LEU A 452 6.55 -6.78 22.57
CA LEU A 452 6.41 -5.66 23.51
C LEU A 452 6.04 -6.11 24.93
N ALA A 453 5.29 -7.20 25.08
CA ALA A 453 5.01 -7.79 26.39
C ALA A 453 6.28 -8.38 27.05
N VAL A 454 7.11 -9.11 26.29
CA VAL A 454 8.40 -9.67 26.75
C VAL A 454 9.40 -8.56 27.11
N MET A 455 9.33 -7.45 26.41
CA MET A 455 10.23 -6.29 26.55
C MET A 455 9.69 -5.20 27.47
N ARG A 456 8.54 -5.43 28.13
CA ARG A 456 7.92 -4.44 29.02
C ARG A 456 8.87 -4.05 30.15
N GLY A 457 9.11 -2.74 30.28
CA GLY A 457 9.99 -2.18 31.31
C GLY A 457 11.49 -2.41 31.08
N LYS A 458 11.88 -2.84 29.87
CA LYS A 458 13.27 -3.16 29.52
C LYS A 458 13.85 -2.21 28.49
N SER A 459 15.15 -2.31 28.26
CA SER A 459 15.86 -1.56 27.22
C SER A 459 16.69 -2.48 26.31
N MET A 460 16.81 -2.10 25.04
CA MET A 460 17.58 -2.82 24.03
C MET A 460 18.46 -1.87 23.22
N ALA A 461 19.72 -2.23 23.02
CA ALA A 461 20.66 -1.48 22.18
C ALA A 461 21.07 -2.32 20.96
N PHE A 462 21.05 -1.71 19.78
CA PHE A 462 21.70 -2.21 18.57
C PHE A 462 23.03 -1.48 18.40
N VAL A 463 24.14 -2.22 18.38
CA VAL A 463 25.50 -1.65 18.31
C VAL A 463 26.17 -2.17 17.04
N GLY A 464 26.61 -1.26 16.17
CA GLY A 464 27.42 -1.66 15.03
C GLY A 464 27.30 -0.75 13.81
N ASP A 465 27.34 -1.38 12.63
CA ASP A 465 27.32 -0.69 11.34
C ASP A 465 25.88 -0.41 10.84
N SER A 466 25.76 -0.03 9.57
CA SER A 466 24.46 0.28 8.96
C SER A 466 23.49 -0.90 8.93
N LEU A 467 23.98 -2.14 9.02
CA LEU A 467 23.12 -3.33 9.09
C LEU A 467 22.61 -3.58 10.51
N ALA A 468 23.28 -3.08 11.55
CA ALA A 468 22.72 -3.03 12.91
C ALA A 468 21.50 -2.09 12.93
N ARG A 469 21.64 -0.90 12.32
CA ARG A 469 20.54 0.05 12.16
C ARG A 469 19.40 -0.50 11.30
N ASN A 470 19.72 -1.19 10.20
CA ASN A 470 18.72 -1.82 9.33
C ASN A 470 17.87 -2.85 10.10
N HIS A 471 18.49 -3.63 11.01
CA HIS A 471 17.82 -4.59 11.89
C HIS A 471 16.87 -3.88 12.87
N MET A 472 17.37 -2.84 13.56
CA MET A 472 16.55 -2.05 14.47
C MET A 472 15.35 -1.42 13.76
N GLN A 473 15.54 -0.87 12.57
CA GLN A 473 14.46 -0.24 11.79
C GLN A 473 13.39 -1.26 11.41
N SER A 474 13.77 -2.47 11.00
CA SER A 474 12.80 -3.57 10.80
C SER A 474 12.00 -3.85 12.07
N LEU A 475 12.67 -3.95 13.23
CA LEU A 475 12.00 -4.20 14.51
C LEU A 475 10.99 -3.09 14.81
N ILE A 476 11.41 -1.83 14.76
CA ILE A 476 10.55 -0.68 15.04
C ILE A 476 9.32 -0.69 14.13
N CYS A 477 9.50 -0.91 12.83
CA CYS A 477 8.39 -1.00 11.87
C CYS A 477 7.41 -2.15 12.18
N LEU A 478 7.88 -3.28 12.69
CA LEU A 478 7.01 -4.36 13.15
C LEU A 478 6.22 -3.97 14.41
N LEU A 479 6.88 -3.29 15.35
CA LEU A 479 6.28 -2.87 16.63
C LEU A 479 5.25 -1.74 16.49
N THR A 480 5.36 -0.89 15.47
CA THR A 480 4.39 0.20 15.20
C THR A 480 2.98 -0.30 14.93
N ARG A 481 2.81 -1.58 14.58
CA ARG A 481 1.50 -2.25 14.45
C ARG A 481 0.72 -2.33 15.76
N VAL A 482 1.39 -2.20 16.90
CA VAL A 482 0.79 -2.24 18.24
C VAL A 482 0.94 -0.89 18.94
N GLU A 483 2.09 -0.25 18.81
CA GLU A 483 2.35 1.04 19.44
C GLU A 483 3.32 1.88 18.62
N LYS A 484 2.95 3.14 18.32
CA LYS A 484 3.84 4.12 17.69
C LYS A 484 4.88 4.60 18.72
N PRO A 485 6.18 4.51 18.42
CA PRO A 485 7.20 5.00 19.36
C PRO A 485 7.28 6.53 19.35
N THR A 486 7.70 7.09 20.48
CA THR A 486 8.14 8.48 20.60
C THR A 486 9.66 8.56 20.38
N PRO A 487 10.15 9.33 19.40
CA PRO A 487 11.58 9.62 19.29
C PRO A 487 12.00 10.54 20.45
N ASN A 488 13.18 10.29 21.02
CA ASN A 488 13.63 11.04 22.20
C ASN A 488 13.89 12.53 21.89
N THR A 489 14.28 12.87 20.65
CA THR A 489 14.26 14.25 20.14
C THR A 489 13.89 14.29 18.65
N PRO A 490 13.41 15.43 18.11
CA PRO A 490 13.09 15.57 16.68
C PRO A 490 14.30 15.44 15.73
N ARG A 491 15.53 15.38 16.26
CA ARG A 491 16.78 15.33 15.49
C ARG A 491 17.59 14.04 15.70
N ASP A 492 17.20 13.18 16.64
CA ASP A 492 17.91 11.92 16.92
C ASP A 492 17.15 10.74 16.32
N ASP A 493 17.71 10.11 15.29
CA ASP A 493 17.23 8.85 14.72
C ASP A 493 17.71 7.62 15.50
N GLY A 494 18.39 7.84 16.64
CA GLY A 494 19.10 6.82 17.41
C GLY A 494 18.35 6.21 18.60
N VAL A 495 17.28 6.81 19.15
CA VAL A 495 16.57 6.28 20.34
C VAL A 495 15.06 6.42 20.22
N TYR A 496 14.35 5.31 20.40
CA TYR A 496 12.90 5.20 20.30
C TYR A 496 12.31 4.62 21.59
N ARG A 497 11.18 5.18 22.02
CA ARG A 497 10.49 4.76 23.24
C ARG A 497 9.05 4.35 22.96
N PHE A 498 8.66 3.18 23.45
CA PHE A 498 7.30 2.66 23.45
C PHE A 498 6.71 2.86 24.85
N ASP A 499 6.10 4.03 25.06
CA ASP A 499 5.67 4.52 26.37
C ASP A 499 4.68 3.61 27.10
N LYS A 500 3.70 3.01 26.41
CA LYS A 500 2.72 2.09 27.01
C LYS A 500 3.36 0.80 27.52
N HIS A 501 4.50 0.41 26.94
CA HIS A 501 5.28 -0.76 27.35
C HIS A 501 6.50 -0.39 28.19
N ASN A 502 6.79 0.90 28.39
CA ASN A 502 8.04 1.36 29.00
C ASN A 502 9.26 0.63 28.40
N PHE A 503 9.26 0.46 27.07
CA PHE A 503 10.33 -0.20 26.34
C PHE A 503 11.14 0.83 25.57
N THR A 504 12.46 0.79 25.68
CA THR A 504 13.37 1.68 24.95
C THR A 504 14.27 0.87 24.03
N VAL A 505 14.37 1.30 22.77
CA VAL A 505 15.32 0.76 21.80
C VAL A 505 16.26 1.86 21.33
N ALA A 506 17.56 1.58 21.33
CA ALA A 506 18.60 2.51 20.92
C ALA A 506 19.50 1.92 19.83
N ASN A 507 20.10 2.77 19.01
CA ASN A 507 21.10 2.45 18.01
C ASN A 507 22.38 3.23 18.29
N PHE A 508 23.49 2.51 18.46
CA PHE A 508 24.82 3.07 18.57
C PHE A 508 25.60 2.81 17.29
N TRP A 509 25.94 3.91 16.60
CA TRP A 509 26.78 3.84 15.42
C TRP A 509 28.23 3.55 15.82
N ALA A 510 28.67 2.31 15.60
CA ALA A 510 30.01 1.82 15.90
C ALA A 510 30.44 0.86 14.79
N PRO A 511 30.72 1.35 13.56
CA PRO A 511 30.87 0.52 12.37
C PRO A 511 32.02 -0.49 12.44
N PHE A 512 33.01 -0.24 13.30
CA PHE A 512 34.13 -1.15 13.56
C PHE A 512 34.10 -1.76 14.98
N LEU A 513 33.05 -1.47 15.78
CA LEU A 513 32.87 -1.85 17.19
C LEU A 513 33.90 -1.29 18.19
N VAL A 514 35.13 -1.06 17.75
CA VAL A 514 36.25 -0.48 18.50
C VAL A 514 36.41 1.01 18.19
N ARG A 515 37.15 1.72 19.05
CA ARG A 515 37.49 3.13 18.84
C ARG A 515 38.15 3.27 17.46
N HIS A 516 37.71 4.27 16.73
CA HIS A 516 38.17 4.51 15.38
C HIS A 516 38.24 6.00 15.07
N GLU A 517 39.10 6.35 14.12
CA GLU A 517 39.29 7.74 13.67
C GLU A 517 39.50 7.75 12.15
N MET A 518 38.76 8.61 11.44
CA MET A 518 39.03 8.81 10.02
C MET A 518 40.24 9.71 9.88
N ILE A 519 41.28 9.23 9.21
CA ILE A 519 42.53 9.99 9.01
C ILE A 519 42.68 10.57 7.61
N LYS A 520 41.87 10.11 6.65
CA LYS A 520 41.81 10.69 5.30
C LYS A 520 40.45 10.42 4.68
N ASP A 521 39.72 11.46 4.30
CA ASP A 521 38.38 11.35 3.70
C ASP A 521 38.40 10.63 2.34
N ASP A 522 39.36 10.97 1.47
CA ASP A 522 39.61 10.31 0.18
C ASP A 522 40.79 9.34 0.29
N GLY A 523 40.61 8.32 1.13
CA GLY A 523 41.55 7.21 1.32
C GLY A 523 41.66 6.28 0.11
N PRO A 524 42.46 5.20 0.19
CA PRO A 524 42.51 4.18 -0.86
C PRO A 524 41.11 3.69 -1.24
N ALA A 525 40.88 3.42 -2.53
CA ALA A 525 39.58 3.05 -3.08
C ALA A 525 38.43 4.07 -2.86
N HIS A 526 38.72 5.34 -2.58
CA HIS A 526 37.73 6.42 -2.39
C HIS A 526 36.72 6.14 -1.27
N THR A 527 37.15 5.43 -0.22
CA THR A 527 36.30 5.00 0.91
C THR A 527 36.79 5.48 2.28
N GLY A 528 37.75 6.40 2.27
CA GLY A 528 38.42 6.86 3.47
C GLY A 528 39.49 5.89 3.98
N LEU A 529 40.41 6.40 4.80
CA LEU A 529 41.39 5.61 5.54
C LEU A 529 41.16 5.84 7.03
N TRP A 530 41.15 4.75 7.80
CA TRP A 530 40.74 4.76 9.20
C TRP A 530 41.84 4.24 10.11
N ASN A 531 42.03 4.84 11.29
CA ASN A 531 42.74 4.21 12.40
C ASN A 531 41.74 3.38 13.20
N LEU A 532 42.06 2.12 13.49
CA LEU A 532 41.30 1.25 14.38
C LEU A 532 42.17 0.89 15.59
N TYR A 533 41.66 1.12 16.79
CA TYR A 533 42.32 0.79 18.06
C TYR A 533 41.73 -0.51 18.58
N LEU A 534 42.32 -1.64 18.21
CA LEU A 534 41.72 -2.97 18.26
C LEU A 534 41.45 -3.48 19.68
N ASP A 535 42.11 -2.91 20.68
CA ASP A 535 42.00 -3.22 22.11
C ASP A 535 41.12 -2.22 22.89
N GLU A 536 40.54 -1.24 22.21
CA GLU A 536 39.73 -0.19 22.83
C GLU A 536 38.28 -0.24 22.31
N PRO A 537 37.27 -0.59 23.13
CA PRO A 537 35.88 -0.57 22.68
C PRO A 537 35.44 0.86 22.35
N ASP A 538 34.55 1.02 21.36
CA ASP A 538 34.12 2.35 20.95
C ASP A 538 33.36 3.07 22.09
N PRO A 539 33.78 4.28 22.48
CA PRO A 539 33.20 5.00 23.61
C PRO A 539 31.70 5.32 23.43
N ALA A 540 31.21 5.38 22.18
CA ALA A 540 29.82 5.69 21.87
C ALA A 540 28.84 4.71 22.53
N TRP A 541 29.18 3.41 22.58
CA TRP A 541 28.34 2.39 23.20
C TRP A 541 28.91 1.89 24.53
N ALA A 542 30.24 1.80 24.67
CA ALA A 542 30.89 1.21 25.84
C ALA A 542 30.49 1.92 27.15
N SER A 543 30.39 3.25 27.11
CA SER A 543 30.01 4.08 28.26
C SER A 543 28.57 3.86 28.75
N SER A 544 27.69 3.32 27.91
CA SER A 544 26.26 3.22 28.16
C SER A 544 25.76 1.78 28.27
N VAL A 545 26.61 0.79 28.03
CA VAL A 545 26.19 -0.61 27.83
C VAL A 545 25.52 -1.23 29.04
N ALA A 546 25.93 -0.84 30.26
CA ALA A 546 25.35 -1.32 31.51
C ALA A 546 23.91 -0.81 31.76
N ALA A 547 23.45 0.19 31.00
CA ALA A 547 22.10 0.73 31.07
C ALA A 547 21.07 -0.08 30.24
N PHE A 548 21.53 -1.04 29.43
CA PHE A 548 20.68 -1.84 28.56
C PHE A 548 20.49 -3.27 29.08
N ASP A 549 19.25 -3.77 29.06
CA ASP A 549 18.98 -5.17 29.42
C ASP A 549 19.38 -6.14 28.31
N TYR A 550 19.35 -5.67 27.06
CA TYR A 550 19.75 -6.43 25.88
C TYR A 550 20.67 -5.59 24.99
N VAL A 551 21.78 -6.19 24.54
CA VAL A 551 22.72 -5.54 23.62
C VAL A 551 22.94 -6.45 22.42
N VAL A 552 22.42 -6.06 21.25
CA VAL A 552 22.59 -6.77 19.99
C VAL A 552 23.75 -6.13 19.24
N VAL A 553 24.86 -6.86 19.11
CA VAL A 553 26.06 -6.41 18.42
C VAL A 553 26.15 -7.02 17.04
N SER A 554 26.44 -6.20 16.04
CA SER A 554 26.68 -6.68 14.68
C SER A 554 27.48 -5.68 13.83
N ALA A 555 28.65 -6.07 13.36
CA ALA A 555 29.42 -5.30 12.38
C ALA A 555 30.28 -6.22 11.51
N SER A 556 30.33 -5.93 10.22
CA SER A 556 31.19 -6.66 9.28
C SER A 556 31.44 -5.87 8.00
N SER A 557 30.45 -5.12 7.51
CA SER A 557 30.50 -4.51 6.18
C SER A 557 31.48 -3.33 6.09
N TRP A 558 31.82 -2.70 7.21
CA TRP A 558 32.79 -1.61 7.21
C TRP A 558 34.25 -2.07 7.21
N PHE A 559 34.53 -3.32 7.62
CA PHE A 559 35.88 -3.90 7.62
C PHE A 559 36.46 -4.11 6.22
N TYR A 560 35.67 -3.95 5.15
CA TYR A 560 36.19 -3.90 3.78
C TYR A 560 36.90 -2.57 3.44
N ARG A 561 36.75 -1.53 4.27
CA ARG A 561 37.41 -0.22 4.06
C ARG A 561 38.85 -0.25 4.56
N PRO A 562 39.80 0.42 3.86
CA PRO A 562 41.19 0.49 4.30
C PRO A 562 41.36 0.99 5.73
N ALA A 563 42.23 0.32 6.49
CA ALA A 563 42.52 0.73 7.86
C ALA A 563 43.97 0.50 8.29
N MET A 564 44.41 1.36 9.19
CA MET A 564 45.62 1.25 10.01
C MET A 564 45.22 0.68 11.37
N LEU A 565 45.99 -0.29 11.89
CA LEU A 565 45.63 -1.08 13.06
C LEU A 565 46.57 -0.76 14.22
N TYR A 566 45.99 -0.42 15.36
CA TYR A 566 46.70 -0.10 16.59
C TYR A 566 46.30 -1.06 17.71
N GLU A 567 47.28 -1.45 18.52
CA GLU A 567 47.08 -2.15 19.79
C GLU A 567 47.98 -1.49 20.85
N ALA A 568 47.43 -1.21 22.03
CA ALA A 568 48.10 -0.50 23.12
C ALA A 568 48.77 0.82 22.64
N GLY A 569 48.09 1.54 21.74
CA GLY A 569 48.58 2.77 21.12
C GLY A 569 49.72 2.61 20.10
N THR A 570 50.16 1.39 19.80
CA THR A 570 51.24 1.10 18.85
C THR A 570 50.69 0.62 17.51
N LEU A 571 51.22 1.12 16.40
CA LEU A 571 50.86 0.64 15.06
C LEU A 571 51.37 -0.80 14.86
N VAL A 572 50.44 -1.76 14.71
CA VAL A 572 50.76 -3.18 14.52
C VAL A 572 50.67 -3.62 13.06
N GLY A 573 49.89 -2.92 12.24
CA GLY A 573 49.75 -3.25 10.81
C GLY A 573 48.70 -2.41 10.11
N CYS A 574 48.31 -2.84 8.91
CA CYS A 574 47.21 -2.26 8.15
C CYS A 574 46.53 -3.32 7.29
N TYR A 575 45.45 -2.95 6.58
CA TYR A 575 44.96 -3.68 5.41
C TYR A 575 44.40 -2.69 4.38
N TYR A 576 44.57 -2.99 3.08
CA TYR A 576 44.23 -2.10 1.95
C TYR A 576 44.77 -0.66 2.03
N CYS A 577 45.78 -0.41 2.87
CA CYS A 577 46.28 0.95 3.13
C CYS A 577 47.27 1.47 2.06
N LEU A 578 47.74 0.59 1.15
CA LEU A 578 48.70 0.89 0.08
C LEU A 578 49.99 1.59 0.55
N ARG A 579 50.43 1.34 1.79
CA ARG A 579 51.67 1.93 2.32
C ARG A 579 52.83 0.94 2.27
N PRO A 580 53.97 1.33 1.66
CA PRO A 580 55.18 0.53 1.77
C PRO A 580 55.66 0.53 3.23
N ASN A 581 56.19 -0.60 3.69
CA ASN A 581 56.78 -0.79 5.04
C ASN A 581 55.79 -0.85 6.22
N VAL A 582 54.52 -1.20 5.99
CA VAL A 582 53.57 -1.55 7.04
C VAL A 582 53.09 -2.98 6.81
N THR A 583 53.09 -3.81 7.85
CA THR A 583 52.64 -5.21 7.78
C THR A 583 51.16 -5.27 7.41
N ASP A 584 50.82 -6.02 6.36
CA ASP A 584 49.43 -6.32 6.04
C ASP A 584 48.93 -7.45 6.94
N LEU A 585 48.11 -7.10 7.94
CA LEU A 585 47.54 -8.07 8.87
C LEU A 585 46.20 -8.62 8.38
N THR A 586 45.73 -8.20 7.21
CA THR A 586 44.42 -8.53 6.63
C THR A 586 43.23 -8.00 7.43
N LEU A 587 42.10 -7.87 6.74
CA LEU A 587 40.83 -7.50 7.35
C LEU A 587 40.30 -8.56 8.35
N ASN A 588 40.67 -9.84 8.19
CA ASN A 588 40.28 -10.92 9.12
C ASN A 588 40.88 -10.71 10.52
N TYR A 589 42.11 -10.22 10.61
CA TYR A 589 42.74 -9.88 11.90
C TYR A 589 41.98 -8.75 12.60
N ALA A 590 41.68 -7.68 11.86
CA ALA A 590 40.97 -6.53 12.40
C ALA A 590 39.57 -6.93 12.92
N LEU A 591 38.78 -7.68 12.14
CA LEU A 591 37.45 -8.13 12.58
C LEU A 591 37.53 -9.07 13.79
N ARG A 592 38.49 -10.01 13.80
CA ARG A 592 38.68 -10.94 14.92
C ARG A 592 38.98 -10.19 16.21
N MET A 593 39.93 -9.26 16.17
CA MET A 593 40.34 -8.48 17.34
C MET A 593 39.22 -7.55 17.81
N ALA A 594 38.54 -6.86 16.90
CA ALA A 594 37.40 -6.02 17.25
C ALA A 594 36.27 -6.83 17.89
N THR A 595 35.89 -7.97 17.29
CA THR A 595 34.87 -8.88 17.84
C THR A 595 35.27 -9.37 19.23
N ARG A 596 36.52 -9.82 19.40
CA ARG A 596 37.07 -10.25 20.69
C ARG A 596 36.96 -9.17 21.76
N THR A 597 37.46 -7.98 21.46
CA THR A 597 37.46 -6.84 22.39
C THR A 597 36.04 -6.47 22.79
N THR A 598 35.12 -6.40 21.84
CA THR A 598 33.70 -6.09 22.11
C THR A 598 33.02 -7.15 22.98
N LEU A 599 33.17 -8.44 22.64
CA LEU A 599 32.51 -9.51 23.40
C LEU A 599 33.08 -9.68 24.80
N ARG A 600 34.40 -9.53 24.98
CA ARG A 600 35.02 -9.51 26.31
C ARG A 600 34.51 -8.33 27.13
N TYR A 601 34.51 -7.13 26.55
CA TYR A 601 34.01 -5.94 27.24
C TYR A 601 32.55 -6.09 27.67
N LEU A 602 31.70 -6.69 26.82
CA LEU A 602 30.31 -7.02 27.16
C LEU A 602 30.20 -8.06 28.26
N GLY A 603 31.04 -9.11 28.25
CA GLY A 603 31.07 -10.11 29.32
C GLY A 603 31.46 -9.51 30.67
N ASP A 604 32.42 -8.59 30.67
CA ASP A 604 32.98 -7.98 31.87
C ASP A 604 32.13 -6.82 32.42
N ASN A 605 31.49 -6.03 31.54
CA ASN A 605 30.84 -4.76 31.90
C ASN A 605 29.35 -4.69 31.55
N GLY A 606 28.84 -5.66 30.79
CA GLY A 606 27.45 -5.69 30.38
C GLY A 606 26.49 -6.00 31.52
N ARG A 607 25.20 -5.78 31.26
CA ARG A 607 24.11 -6.20 32.13
C ARG A 607 23.11 -6.99 31.30
N GLY A 608 22.52 -8.04 31.88
CA GLY A 608 21.45 -8.79 31.22
C GLY A 608 21.98 -9.70 30.11
N THR A 609 21.59 -9.46 28.86
CA THR A 609 21.87 -10.35 27.72
C THR A 609 22.61 -9.64 26.59
N ALA A 610 23.76 -10.19 26.19
CA ALA A 610 24.49 -9.78 25.00
C ALA A 610 24.22 -10.78 23.86
N VAL A 611 23.84 -10.26 22.70
CA VAL A 611 23.54 -11.05 21.50
C VAL A 611 24.54 -10.68 20.41
N LEU A 612 25.29 -11.66 19.88
CA LEU A 612 26.05 -11.48 18.66
C LEU A 612 25.19 -11.91 17.47
N ARG A 613 24.87 -10.99 16.55
CA ARG A 613 24.35 -11.37 15.24
C ARG A 613 25.52 -11.56 14.27
N THR A 614 25.58 -12.74 13.65
CA THR A 614 26.64 -13.07 12.70
C THR A 614 26.60 -12.20 11.43
N VAL A 615 27.69 -12.25 10.66
CA VAL A 615 27.91 -11.52 9.41
C VAL A 615 26.70 -11.58 8.47
N SER A 616 26.31 -10.42 7.94
CA SER A 616 25.33 -10.30 6.87
C SER A 616 26.09 -10.20 5.53
N PRO A 617 25.74 -11.03 4.52
CA PRO A 617 26.46 -11.05 3.26
C PRO A 617 26.19 -9.79 2.43
N SER A 618 27.18 -9.42 1.61
CA SER A 618 26.99 -8.53 0.47
C SER A 618 26.94 -9.34 -0.81
N GLN A 619 25.92 -9.16 -1.65
CA GLN A 619 25.64 -10.08 -2.75
C GLN A 619 25.66 -9.37 -4.09
N TYR A 620 26.86 -9.00 -4.54
CA TYR A 620 27.07 -8.48 -5.89
C TYR A 620 27.18 -9.62 -6.91
N GLU A 621 26.50 -9.46 -8.04
CA GLU A 621 26.60 -10.23 -9.26
C GLU A 621 27.22 -9.35 -10.36
N ASN A 622 27.85 -9.97 -11.36
CA ASN A 622 28.42 -9.28 -12.53
C ASN A 622 29.51 -8.21 -12.24
N GLY A 623 30.03 -8.17 -11.02
CA GLY A 623 31.04 -7.19 -10.62
C GLY A 623 31.20 -7.12 -9.10
N GLU A 624 32.01 -6.16 -8.66
CA GLU A 624 32.16 -5.80 -7.24
C GLU A 624 31.43 -4.48 -6.97
N TRP A 625 31.31 -4.10 -5.70
CA TRP A 625 30.68 -2.84 -5.27
C TRP A 625 31.27 -1.59 -5.95
N ASN A 626 32.53 -1.65 -6.39
CA ASN A 626 33.26 -0.58 -7.09
C ASN A 626 33.58 -0.90 -8.56
N LYS A 627 33.03 -1.99 -9.12
CA LYS A 627 33.27 -2.46 -10.49
C LYS A 627 31.95 -2.90 -11.13
N ASP A 628 30.97 -1.99 -11.18
CA ASP A 628 29.68 -2.17 -11.85
C ASP A 628 28.85 -3.41 -11.43
N GLY A 629 29.11 -3.97 -10.24
CA GLY A 629 28.34 -5.10 -9.71
C GLY A 629 26.89 -4.72 -9.40
N ASP A 630 25.98 -5.68 -9.55
CA ASP A 630 24.54 -5.53 -9.35
C ASP A 630 23.93 -6.60 -8.43
N CYS A 631 22.64 -6.50 -8.11
CA CYS A 631 21.90 -7.50 -7.34
C CYS A 631 20.44 -7.52 -7.77
N VAL A 632 20.21 -7.82 -9.05
CA VAL A 632 18.89 -7.72 -9.68
C VAL A 632 18.02 -8.97 -9.57
N ARG A 633 18.44 -9.98 -8.79
CA ARG A 633 17.65 -11.20 -8.59
C ARG A 633 16.26 -10.88 -8.02
N THR A 634 15.28 -11.66 -8.46
CA THR A 634 13.87 -11.56 -8.07
C THR A 634 13.35 -12.78 -7.30
N ARG A 635 14.21 -13.79 -7.11
CA ARG A 635 13.93 -14.97 -6.30
C ARG A 635 15.13 -15.34 -5.43
N PRO A 636 14.90 -15.88 -4.22
CA PRO A 636 15.98 -16.39 -3.40
C PRO A 636 16.65 -17.58 -4.07
N TYR A 637 17.84 -17.90 -3.59
CA TYR A 637 18.50 -19.16 -3.86
C TYR A 637 17.74 -20.30 -3.16
N GLU A 638 17.60 -21.42 -3.85
CA GLU A 638 17.16 -22.66 -3.23
C GLU A 638 18.28 -23.24 -2.35
N ARG A 639 17.89 -24.09 -1.40
CA ARG A 639 18.85 -24.77 -0.52
C ARG A 639 19.85 -25.56 -1.37
N GLY A 640 21.13 -25.24 -1.24
CA GLY A 640 22.22 -25.86 -2.00
C GLY A 640 22.63 -25.11 -3.27
N GLU A 641 21.84 -24.17 -3.80
CA GLU A 641 22.24 -23.33 -4.94
C GLU A 641 23.37 -22.36 -4.56
N LYS A 642 23.38 -21.89 -3.32
CA LYS A 642 24.42 -21.01 -2.77
C LYS A 642 24.81 -21.47 -1.37
N ARG A 643 26.10 -21.39 -1.08
CA ARG A 643 26.69 -21.65 0.26
C ARG A 643 27.52 -20.45 0.69
N ILE A 644 27.72 -20.32 2.01
CA ILE A 644 28.63 -19.34 2.60
C ILE A 644 30.06 -19.65 2.09
N GLN A 645 30.75 -18.67 1.54
CA GLN A 645 32.09 -18.80 0.94
C GLN A 645 32.88 -17.49 1.12
N GLY A 646 34.17 -17.50 0.80
CA GLY A 646 35.00 -16.29 0.76
C GLY A 646 35.09 -15.57 2.12
N PHE A 647 35.11 -14.23 2.07
CA PHE A 647 35.21 -13.39 3.26
C PHE A 647 34.06 -13.62 4.23
N GLU A 648 32.84 -13.85 3.74
CA GLU A 648 31.68 -14.14 4.60
C GLU A 648 31.88 -15.43 5.41
N LEU A 649 32.50 -16.46 4.82
CA LEU A 649 32.80 -17.71 5.54
C LEU A 649 33.88 -17.51 6.60
N ASP A 650 34.92 -16.75 6.29
CA ASP A 650 36.00 -16.46 7.23
C ASP A 650 35.50 -15.61 8.40
N PHE A 651 34.69 -14.58 8.10
CA PHE A 651 34.04 -13.71 9.07
C PHE A 651 33.08 -14.48 9.98
N HIS A 652 32.27 -15.36 9.40
CA HIS A 652 31.37 -16.21 10.16
C HIS A 652 32.15 -17.10 11.13
N LYS A 653 33.16 -17.85 10.64
CA LYS A 653 33.98 -18.74 11.47
C LYS A 653 34.66 -18.01 12.62
N LEU A 654 35.33 -16.88 12.36
CA LEU A 654 36.02 -16.14 13.43
C LEU A 654 35.01 -15.56 14.43
N GLN A 655 33.84 -15.10 14.01
CA GLN A 655 32.81 -14.61 14.93
C GLN A 655 32.29 -15.73 15.84
N LEU A 656 32.11 -16.94 15.31
CA LEU A 656 31.75 -18.12 16.10
C LEU A 656 32.83 -18.49 17.12
N GLU A 657 34.10 -18.49 16.71
CA GLU A 657 35.24 -18.78 17.59
C GLU A 657 35.35 -17.78 18.75
N GLU A 658 35.32 -16.47 18.44
CA GLU A 658 35.44 -15.44 19.47
C GLU A 658 34.19 -15.37 20.36
N PHE A 659 33.01 -15.71 19.83
CA PHE A 659 31.80 -15.86 20.64
C PHE A 659 31.90 -17.02 21.63
N ALA A 660 32.29 -18.20 21.18
CA ALA A 660 32.43 -19.37 22.06
C ALA A 660 33.42 -19.09 23.20
N ALA A 661 34.55 -18.45 22.90
CA ALA A 661 35.54 -18.06 23.90
C ALA A 661 34.99 -17.03 24.90
N ALA A 662 34.23 -16.04 24.44
CA ALA A 662 33.64 -15.03 25.30
C ALA A 662 32.50 -15.59 26.17
N GLU A 663 31.68 -16.49 25.64
CA GLU A 663 30.64 -17.20 26.40
C GLU A 663 31.25 -18.05 27.51
N GLU A 664 32.30 -18.83 27.20
CA GLU A 664 33.00 -19.63 28.21
C GLU A 664 33.59 -18.75 29.32
N ALA A 665 34.23 -17.63 28.95
CA ALA A 665 34.78 -16.68 29.90
C ALA A 665 33.68 -16.03 30.78
N ALA A 666 32.57 -15.59 30.19
CA ALA A 666 31.45 -15.02 30.92
C ALA A 666 30.81 -16.03 31.89
N ARG A 667 30.72 -17.30 31.47
CA ARG A 667 30.24 -18.40 32.33
C ARG A 667 31.20 -18.67 33.49
N ALA A 668 32.51 -18.68 33.23
CA ALA A 668 33.55 -18.85 34.25
C ALA A 668 33.58 -17.70 35.25
N ALA A 669 33.25 -16.47 34.82
CA ALA A 669 33.15 -15.28 35.67
C ALA A 669 31.84 -15.21 36.50
N GLY A 670 31.08 -16.30 36.59
CA GLY A 670 29.85 -16.39 37.38
C GLY A 670 28.55 -16.11 36.61
N GLY A 671 28.62 -15.97 35.27
CA GLY A 671 27.43 -15.89 34.41
C GLY A 671 26.61 -14.62 34.58
N VAL A 672 27.24 -13.51 34.97
CA VAL A 672 26.56 -12.22 35.21
C VAL A 672 25.88 -11.69 33.94
N VAL A 673 26.49 -11.93 32.78
CA VAL A 673 25.95 -11.59 31.46
C VAL A 673 25.62 -12.86 30.71
N ARG A 674 24.41 -12.93 30.18
CA ARG A 674 23.98 -14.01 29.31
C ARG A 674 24.45 -13.72 27.89
N MET A 675 25.32 -14.57 27.36
CA MET A 675 25.74 -14.50 25.96
C MET A 675 24.79 -15.33 25.08
N MET A 676 24.38 -14.78 23.94
CA MET A 676 23.56 -15.46 22.93
C MET A 676 24.14 -15.26 21.54
N LEU A 677 24.19 -16.35 20.76
CA LEU A 677 24.58 -16.29 19.35
C LEU A 677 23.34 -16.34 18.48
N MET A 678 23.15 -15.30 17.67
CA MET A 678 22.11 -15.21 16.66
C MET A 678 22.73 -15.45 15.29
N ASP A 679 22.81 -16.72 14.89
CA ASP A 679 23.39 -17.08 13.60
C ASP A 679 22.38 -16.87 12.46
N THR A 680 22.64 -15.83 11.65
CA THR A 680 21.77 -15.41 10.55
C THR A 680 22.40 -15.62 9.17
N THR A 681 23.71 -15.92 9.11
CA THR A 681 24.49 -15.82 7.87
C THR A 681 23.96 -16.76 6.79
N GLU A 682 23.69 -18.03 7.11
CA GLU A 682 23.18 -19.00 6.13
C GLU A 682 21.83 -18.56 5.54
N ALA A 683 20.91 -18.14 6.41
CA ALA A 683 19.59 -17.70 6.00
C ALA A 683 19.68 -16.50 5.06
N MET A 684 20.60 -15.57 5.31
CA MET A 684 20.75 -14.35 4.50
C MET A 684 21.50 -14.58 3.18
N VAL A 685 22.42 -15.54 3.12
CA VAL A 685 23.12 -15.90 1.86
C VAL A 685 22.12 -16.38 0.79
N LEU A 686 20.99 -16.95 1.19
CA LEU A 686 19.97 -17.37 0.24
C LEU A 686 19.09 -16.22 -0.28
N ARG A 687 19.21 -15.01 0.26
CA ARG A 687 18.25 -13.91 0.06
C ARG A 687 18.71 -12.81 -0.90
N ALA A 688 19.52 -13.13 -1.90
CA ALA A 688 19.99 -12.13 -2.87
C ALA A 688 18.86 -11.36 -3.60
N ASP A 689 17.63 -11.86 -3.55
CA ASP A 689 16.40 -11.19 -3.99
C ASP A 689 15.93 -10.02 -3.14
N ALA A 690 16.46 -9.83 -1.93
CA ALA A 690 15.91 -8.89 -0.96
C ALA A 690 16.73 -7.60 -0.78
N HIS A 691 17.79 -7.42 -1.59
CA HIS A 691 18.55 -6.17 -1.62
C HIS A 691 17.77 -5.05 -2.35
N PRO A 692 17.96 -3.77 -1.94
CA PRO A 692 17.41 -2.61 -2.63
C PRO A 692 17.90 -2.43 -4.06
N SER A 693 19.11 -2.90 -4.40
CA SER A 693 19.69 -2.71 -5.74
C SER A 693 19.69 -1.22 -6.10
N LYS A 694 19.21 -0.84 -7.29
CA LYS A 694 19.11 0.54 -7.77
C LYS A 694 17.99 1.35 -7.11
N TYR A 695 17.12 0.71 -6.34
CA TYR A 695 15.91 1.34 -5.77
C TYR A 695 16.17 2.07 -4.44
N ARG A 696 17.43 2.50 -4.20
CA ARG A 696 17.81 3.30 -3.04
C ARG A 696 17.60 4.79 -3.36
N GLY A 697 16.68 5.44 -2.65
CA GLY A 697 16.16 6.80 -2.93
C GLY A 697 17.13 7.99 -3.00
N TYR A 698 18.45 7.80 -2.84
CA TYR A 698 19.43 8.88 -2.78
C TYR A 698 20.49 8.86 -3.90
N THR A 699 20.68 7.74 -4.62
CA THR A 699 21.69 7.60 -5.69
C THR A 699 21.26 6.54 -6.72
N PRO A 700 20.45 6.88 -7.75
CA PRO A 700 19.92 5.92 -8.71
C PRO A 700 20.98 5.16 -9.53
N GLU A 701 22.19 5.72 -9.63
CA GLU A 701 23.28 5.20 -10.46
C GLU A 701 24.11 4.09 -9.78
N LYS A 702 23.95 3.86 -8.47
CA LYS A 702 24.74 2.87 -7.71
C LYS A 702 23.86 1.77 -7.10
N GLN A 703 24.29 0.52 -7.30
CA GLN A 703 23.61 -0.67 -6.80
C GLN A 703 23.91 -0.88 -5.31
N ASP A 704 22.86 -0.92 -4.48
CA ASP A 704 22.98 -1.31 -3.07
C ASP A 704 22.69 -2.81 -2.89
N CYS A 705 23.77 -3.58 -2.77
CA CYS A 705 23.75 -5.02 -2.56
C CYS A 705 24.29 -5.41 -1.19
N VAL A 706 24.24 -4.46 -0.25
CA VAL A 706 24.69 -4.63 1.15
C VAL A 706 23.50 -4.53 2.09
N HIS A 707 22.68 -3.49 1.94
CA HIS A 707 21.50 -3.28 2.77
C HIS A 707 20.32 -4.14 2.32
N TRP A 708 19.27 -4.17 3.13
CA TRP A 708 18.08 -4.98 2.90
C TRP A 708 16.82 -4.11 2.80
N CYS A 709 15.92 -4.48 1.90
CA CYS A 709 14.59 -3.86 1.82
C CYS A 709 13.81 -4.03 3.12
N LEU A 710 12.99 -3.03 3.46
CA LEU A 710 12.01 -3.06 4.55
C LEU A 710 10.60 -2.79 3.99
N PRO A 711 9.60 -3.67 4.24
CA PRO A 711 9.74 -5.03 4.82
C PRO A 711 10.58 -5.95 3.92
N GLY A 712 11.05 -7.09 4.43
CA GLY A 712 11.91 -7.96 3.64
C GLY A 712 12.59 -9.12 4.39
N ALA A 713 13.72 -9.60 3.84
CA ALA A 713 14.47 -10.73 4.40
C ALA A 713 14.89 -10.50 5.86
N ILE A 714 15.19 -9.26 6.19
CA ILE A 714 15.65 -8.82 7.50
C ILE A 714 14.59 -8.96 8.61
N ASP A 715 13.30 -9.09 8.26
CA ASP A 715 12.26 -9.38 9.24
C ASP A 715 12.46 -10.76 9.89
N ALA A 716 13.13 -11.69 9.19
CA ALA A 716 13.50 -12.99 9.74
C ALA A 716 14.51 -12.90 10.91
N TRP A 717 15.32 -11.84 10.97
CA TRP A 717 16.20 -11.57 12.12
C TRP A 717 15.38 -11.31 13.38
N ASN A 718 14.28 -10.58 13.24
CA ASN A 718 13.37 -10.29 14.34
C ASN A 718 12.52 -11.50 14.74
N ASP A 719 12.14 -12.35 13.77
CA ASP A 719 11.53 -13.66 14.04
C ASP A 719 12.45 -14.53 14.93
N MET A 720 13.74 -14.62 14.58
CA MET A 720 14.77 -15.33 15.36
C MET A 720 14.98 -14.69 16.74
N LEU A 721 15.10 -13.37 16.81
CA LEU A 721 15.32 -12.64 18.06
C LEU A 721 14.19 -12.89 19.06
N LEU A 722 12.91 -12.75 18.67
CA LEU A 722 11.79 -13.03 19.56
C LEU A 722 11.83 -14.48 20.06
N HIS A 723 12.14 -15.43 19.18
CA HIS A 723 12.23 -16.83 19.54
C HIS A 723 13.31 -17.03 20.62
N MET A 724 14.54 -16.60 20.36
CA MET A 724 15.66 -16.69 21.31
C MET A 724 15.35 -16.04 22.66
N LEU A 725 14.72 -14.87 22.66
CA LEU A 725 14.35 -14.15 23.88
C LEU A 725 13.28 -14.87 24.71
N THR A 726 12.47 -15.74 24.11
CA THR A 726 11.35 -16.41 24.79
C THR A 726 11.62 -17.88 25.11
N THR A 727 12.51 -18.55 24.37
CA THR A 727 12.83 -19.98 24.59
C THR A 727 14.10 -20.20 25.39
N GLY A 728 14.92 -19.17 25.60
CA GLY A 728 16.16 -19.27 26.37
C GLY A 728 16.03 -19.66 27.86
N GLY A 729 14.89 -20.11 28.36
CA GLY A 729 14.74 -20.58 29.74
C GLY A 729 15.13 -22.05 29.97
N SER A 730 15.33 -22.84 28.92
CA SER A 730 15.74 -24.26 29.01
C SER A 730 17.14 -24.45 28.44
N ASP A 731 17.91 -25.35 29.06
CA ASP A 731 19.33 -25.73 28.82
C ASP A 731 19.69 -26.20 27.38
N ASP A 732 18.92 -25.84 26.36
CA ASP A 732 19.12 -26.26 24.96
C ASP A 732 19.85 -25.19 24.13
N SER A 733 20.98 -24.69 24.63
CA SER A 733 21.84 -23.71 23.91
C SER A 733 22.57 -24.27 22.69
N TYR A 734 22.15 -25.43 22.15
CA TYR A 734 22.76 -26.10 21.00
C TYR A 734 21.73 -26.62 19.99
N PHE A 735 20.83 -25.75 19.50
CA PHE A 735 19.92 -26.11 18.40
C PHE A 735 19.81 -25.03 17.32
N ILE A 736 20.93 -24.38 16.96
CA ILE A 736 21.10 -23.73 15.65
C ILE A 736 22.56 -23.92 15.18
N LEU A 737 23.04 -25.17 15.15
CA LEU A 737 24.25 -25.53 14.42
C LEU A 737 24.01 -26.89 13.78
N GLY A 738 23.84 -26.91 12.46
CA GLY A 738 23.68 -28.13 11.67
C GLY A 738 24.58 -28.10 10.45
N SER A 739 25.76 -28.71 10.60
CA SER A 739 26.61 -29.40 9.59
C SER A 739 26.84 -28.74 8.22
#